data_AF-A0A2G2LKW3-F1
#
_entry.id   AF-A0A2G2LKW3-F1
#
_cell.length_a   1.000
_cell.length_b   1.000
_cell.length_c   1.000
_cell.angle_alpha   90.00
_cell.angle_beta   90.00
_cell.angle_gamma   90.00
#
_symmetry.space_group_name_H-M   'P 1'
#
loop_
_entity.id
_entity.type
_entity.pdbx_description
1 polymer ?
#
loop_
_entity_poly.entity_id
_entity_poly.type
_entity_poly.pdbx_seq_one_letter_code
_entity_poly.pdbx_strand_id
1 'polypeptide(L)'
;MSKLSSIFLCATVISMTVLAPAYGQENLTQSQIDRLKRYAERVERDQKTDANEVRRLFDEEAEIVRNRARAKGDLWYANGLPDYEAEDFQRLAQQLDVLHTLEKLDYSKTRGMLPILAKRIIGLDIVYKGKVEKAKFISNATMKGIAKENFRDQLMGNLYGTYMQAMAEPTPEAARAKMMDFRSFIESMAATDSVAIDLETQKIQREMDHFIVSLIPGVGEALALVEAYQGTDALGKKLSWVDQAMAVVGVVGAVGDVASVVKTVGKFPAKTGQTINLMSGYIGDLSAAEKTFIKGKYGEYAVESLQDMRNRMKALRTPKGKGAEAIVDLVDPKGMQVARISAAEKAEAAAKLGKVAPDELLALKAKATIAVEESMPNLSFDKLSNPEKMTELDYKNFQKSFGLDDVQMARVRKNPELLIDTVEQSTGVPFESLKIQANATKPGEYAIMRNTSAYGLNDLKAGKAKAKPLYVKSKSGVGGAVYSDQEFSKISRQLDAAERAGDTAEINRLRKTIDNNNAMAEGVTHAREIAGLERKLGALNKAEDAAALQKRIDLLKNTRRAEESSIVDGKTLVAVMTKDDKGNAMRSVMLKDGEGKLFDVMSKLPVKAEANIIKNADGSDKVLSRLVDKRDGKFFVGDSDPHIIALSENSVGKSLSLDPINGTVTRAEQEYITKMALQSKAQGLEPTILHAGQVRYVDHLLDVDKEMFVIENGVMRVIKDSDTQLEGFVHSRRLNGNVSTVDPRWKWGQWTPEGGFQK
;
A
#
# COMPACT_ATOMS: atom_id res chain seq x y z
N MET A 1 -36.35 -44.01 -7.04
CA MET A 1 -36.15 -43.58 -5.63
C MET A 1 -37.53 -43.49 -5.01
N SER A 2 -37.75 -44.09 -3.85
CA SER A 2 -39.07 -44.05 -3.20
C SER A 2 -39.34 -42.65 -2.66
N LYS A 3 -40.62 -42.25 -2.52
CA LYS A 3 -41.02 -40.92 -2.01
C LYS A 3 -40.34 -40.56 -0.67
N LEU A 4 -40.00 -41.56 0.14
CA LEU A 4 -39.26 -41.39 1.40
C LEU A 4 -37.79 -40.96 1.20
N SER A 5 -37.13 -41.39 0.13
CA SER A 5 -35.74 -41.02 -0.16
C SER A 5 -35.60 -39.54 -0.50
N SER A 6 -36.58 -38.96 -1.21
CA SER A 6 -36.55 -37.56 -1.65
C SER A 6 -36.86 -36.57 -0.52
N ILE A 7 -37.71 -36.95 0.44
CA ILE A 7 -38.08 -36.10 1.58
C ILE A 7 -36.94 -36.00 2.60
N PHE A 8 -36.25 -37.11 2.89
CA PHE A 8 -35.07 -37.12 3.77
C PHE A 8 -33.91 -36.30 3.19
N LEU A 9 -33.82 -36.25 1.85
CA LEU A 9 -32.80 -35.53 1.09
C LEU A 9 -32.91 -34.01 1.24
N CYS A 10 -34.11 -33.46 1.06
CA CYS A 10 -34.35 -32.01 1.21
C CYS A 10 -34.16 -31.55 2.66
N ALA A 11 -34.59 -32.34 3.64
CA ALA A 11 -34.39 -32.00 5.05
C ALA A 11 -32.90 -31.91 5.44
N THR A 12 -32.07 -32.79 4.89
CA THR A 12 -30.61 -32.83 5.16
C THR A 12 -29.89 -31.62 4.55
N VAL A 13 -30.21 -31.24 3.31
CA VAL A 13 -29.61 -30.07 2.63
C VAL A 13 -30.03 -28.76 3.31
N ILE A 14 -31.31 -28.63 3.68
CA ILE A 14 -31.83 -27.41 4.34
C ILE A 14 -31.26 -27.26 5.77
N SER A 15 -31.08 -28.36 6.50
CA SER A 15 -30.45 -28.33 7.83
C SER A 15 -28.98 -27.89 7.78
N MET A 16 -28.26 -28.23 6.71
CA MET A 16 -26.87 -27.81 6.50
C MET A 16 -26.73 -26.33 6.12
N THR A 17 -27.73 -25.72 5.48
CA THR A 17 -27.68 -24.29 5.10
C THR A 17 -28.25 -23.35 6.15
N VAL A 18 -29.19 -23.81 6.99
CA VAL A 18 -29.85 -22.98 8.01
C VAL A 18 -29.09 -22.91 9.35
N LEU A 19 -28.27 -23.91 9.69
CA LEU A 19 -27.55 -23.96 10.98
C LEU A 19 -26.12 -23.38 10.95
N ALA A 20 -25.68 -22.76 9.85
CA ALA A 20 -24.37 -22.11 9.79
C ALA A 20 -24.35 -20.81 10.61
N PRO A 21 -23.37 -20.60 11.51
CA PRO A 21 -23.33 -19.41 12.37
C PRO A 21 -23.15 -18.13 11.54
N ALA A 22 -23.81 -17.06 12.00
CA ALA A 22 -24.16 -15.83 11.28
C ALA A 22 -23.02 -14.89 10.83
N TYR A 23 -21.79 -15.39 10.62
CA TYR A 23 -20.68 -14.60 10.10
C TYR A 23 -20.49 -14.90 8.61
N GLY A 24 -21.12 -14.08 7.75
CA GLY A 24 -20.90 -14.10 6.29
C GLY A 24 -22.14 -14.03 5.39
N GLN A 25 -23.33 -13.73 5.92
CA GLN A 25 -24.56 -13.58 5.12
C GLN A 25 -24.68 -12.20 4.46
N GLU A 26 -23.70 -11.77 3.65
CA GLU A 26 -23.86 -10.53 2.87
C GLU A 26 -24.49 -10.71 1.48
N ASN A 27 -24.87 -11.93 1.05
CA ASN A 27 -25.46 -12.14 -0.28
C ASN A 27 -26.73 -13.00 -0.33
N LEU A 28 -27.42 -13.21 0.80
CA LEU A 28 -28.79 -13.73 0.78
C LEU A 28 -29.69 -12.67 1.39
N THR A 29 -30.71 -12.23 0.65
CA THR A 29 -31.65 -11.29 1.22
C THR A 29 -32.42 -12.00 2.34
N GLN A 30 -32.72 -11.29 3.43
CA GLN A 30 -33.50 -11.84 4.53
C GLN A 30 -34.83 -12.45 4.03
N SER A 31 -35.39 -11.89 2.96
CA SER A 31 -36.59 -12.42 2.31
C SER A 31 -36.41 -13.82 1.71
N GLN A 32 -35.23 -14.15 1.18
CA GLN A 32 -34.92 -15.48 0.64
C GLN A 32 -34.80 -16.52 1.77
N ILE A 33 -34.13 -16.14 2.87
CA ILE A 33 -33.99 -16.99 4.07
C ILE A 33 -35.36 -17.25 4.70
N ASP A 34 -36.19 -16.22 4.85
CA ASP A 34 -37.53 -16.34 5.42
C ASP A 34 -38.48 -17.13 4.50
N ARG A 35 -38.22 -17.18 3.20
CA ARG A 35 -38.99 -18.00 2.24
C ARG A 35 -38.66 -19.48 2.41
N LEU A 36 -37.37 -19.82 2.52
CA LEU A 36 -36.89 -21.19 2.71
C LEU A 36 -37.34 -21.75 4.07
N LYS A 37 -37.25 -20.96 5.15
CA LYS A 37 -37.72 -21.37 6.49
C LYS A 37 -39.22 -21.66 6.55
N ARG A 38 -40.06 -20.72 6.10
CA ARG A 38 -41.53 -20.87 6.08
C ARG A 38 -42.03 -22.03 5.22
N TYR A 39 -41.19 -22.51 4.30
CA TYR A 39 -41.52 -23.59 3.40
C TYR A 39 -41.00 -24.94 3.91
N ALA A 40 -39.83 -25.00 4.54
CA ALA A 40 -39.36 -26.17 5.28
C ALA A 40 -40.39 -26.58 6.35
N GLU A 41 -40.90 -25.59 7.11
CA GLU A 41 -41.99 -25.75 8.08
C GLU A 41 -43.34 -26.16 7.47
N ARG A 42 -43.47 -26.14 6.13
CA ARG A 42 -44.68 -26.52 5.38
C ARG A 42 -44.55 -27.91 4.78
N VAL A 43 -43.38 -28.26 4.24
CA VAL A 43 -43.06 -29.61 3.74
C VAL A 43 -43.02 -30.63 4.89
N GLU A 44 -42.50 -30.24 6.04
CA GLU A 44 -42.49 -31.07 7.25
C GLU A 44 -43.91 -31.31 7.78
N ARG A 45 -44.82 -30.37 7.52
CA ARG A 45 -46.24 -30.39 7.94
C ARG A 45 -47.13 -31.18 6.98
N ASP A 46 -46.93 -31.01 5.68
CA ASP A 46 -47.79 -31.53 4.63
C ASP A 46 -47.06 -32.63 3.83
N GLN A 47 -47.08 -33.88 4.32
CA GLN A 47 -46.45 -35.06 3.69
C GLN A 47 -46.96 -35.42 2.27
N LYS A 48 -47.68 -34.52 1.59
CA LYS A 48 -48.28 -34.65 0.24
C LYS A 48 -47.69 -33.68 -0.77
N THR A 49 -46.48 -33.17 -0.58
CA THR A 49 -45.84 -32.27 -1.55
C THR A 49 -45.62 -32.98 -2.90
N ASP A 50 -46.02 -32.34 -4.00
CA ASP A 50 -45.85 -32.85 -5.36
C ASP A 50 -44.35 -33.00 -5.69
N ALA A 51 -43.98 -34.09 -6.37
CA ALA A 51 -42.60 -34.42 -6.71
C ALA A 51 -41.94 -33.33 -7.58
N ASN A 52 -42.74 -32.64 -8.40
CA ASN A 52 -42.28 -31.52 -9.23
C ASN A 52 -41.86 -30.31 -8.39
N GLU A 53 -42.60 -30.04 -7.31
CA GLU A 53 -42.35 -28.91 -6.44
C GLU A 53 -41.12 -29.15 -5.55
N VAL A 54 -40.95 -30.38 -5.05
CA VAL A 54 -39.73 -30.79 -4.34
C VAL A 54 -38.50 -30.68 -5.26
N ARG A 55 -38.65 -31.07 -6.54
CA ARG A 55 -37.56 -30.95 -7.51
C ARG A 55 -37.19 -29.49 -7.78
N ARG A 56 -38.18 -28.61 -7.98
CA ARG A 56 -37.96 -27.17 -8.18
C ARG A 56 -37.16 -26.55 -7.04
N LEU A 57 -37.46 -26.91 -5.79
CA LEU A 57 -36.79 -26.37 -4.61
C LEU A 57 -35.37 -26.91 -4.43
N PHE A 58 -35.17 -28.20 -4.75
CA PHE A 58 -33.83 -28.76 -4.82
C PHE A 58 -32.99 -27.99 -5.84
N ASP A 59 -33.54 -27.69 -7.01
CA ASP A 59 -32.85 -26.93 -8.06
C ASP A 59 -32.56 -25.48 -7.62
N GLU A 60 -33.45 -24.83 -6.85
CA GLU A 60 -33.23 -23.50 -6.27
C GLU A 60 -32.10 -23.48 -5.22
N GLU A 61 -32.11 -24.44 -4.28
CA GLU A 61 -31.09 -24.54 -3.24
C GLU A 61 -29.73 -24.92 -3.84
N ALA A 62 -29.73 -25.82 -4.83
CA ALA A 62 -28.54 -26.17 -5.59
C ALA A 62 -27.91 -24.93 -6.25
N GLU A 63 -28.74 -24.05 -6.81
CA GLU A 63 -28.26 -22.82 -7.44
C GLU A 63 -27.73 -21.79 -6.42
N ILE A 64 -28.27 -21.74 -5.21
CA ILE A 64 -27.72 -20.91 -4.12
C ILE A 64 -26.32 -21.37 -3.73
N VAL A 65 -26.13 -22.68 -3.54
CA VAL A 65 -24.82 -23.26 -3.19
C VAL A 65 -23.81 -23.01 -4.32
N ARG A 66 -24.20 -23.22 -5.58
CA ARG A 66 -23.36 -22.94 -6.75
C ARG A 66 -22.98 -21.46 -6.83
N ASN A 67 -23.91 -20.53 -6.66
CA ASN A 67 -23.62 -19.09 -6.70
C ASN A 67 -22.68 -18.64 -5.59
N ARG A 68 -22.84 -19.19 -4.38
CA ARG A 68 -21.90 -18.94 -3.28
C ARG A 68 -20.51 -19.45 -3.61
N ALA A 69 -20.39 -20.65 -4.17
CA ALA A 69 -19.12 -21.23 -4.59
C ALA A 69 -18.46 -20.44 -5.74
N ARG A 70 -19.23 -19.92 -6.71
CA ARG A 70 -18.72 -19.02 -7.76
C ARG A 70 -18.18 -17.73 -7.16
N ALA A 71 -18.94 -17.06 -6.31
CA ALA A 71 -18.53 -15.80 -5.69
C ALA A 71 -17.27 -15.95 -4.82
N LYS A 72 -17.20 -17.03 -4.02
CA LYS A 72 -15.98 -17.35 -3.25
C LYS A 72 -14.83 -17.75 -4.18
N GLY A 73 -15.11 -18.51 -5.24
CA GLY A 73 -14.13 -18.86 -6.27
C GLY A 73 -13.52 -17.65 -6.98
N ASP A 74 -14.33 -16.65 -7.35
CA ASP A 74 -13.87 -15.37 -7.92
C ASP A 74 -12.95 -14.63 -6.94
N LEU A 75 -13.32 -14.63 -5.66
CA LEU A 75 -12.56 -13.97 -4.61
C LEU A 75 -11.21 -14.66 -4.35
N TRP A 76 -11.19 -16.00 -4.31
CA TRP A 76 -9.96 -16.80 -4.18
C TRP A 76 -9.08 -16.72 -5.42
N TYR A 77 -9.68 -16.63 -6.60
CA TYR A 77 -8.97 -16.44 -7.86
C TYR A 77 -8.28 -15.06 -7.92
N ALA A 78 -8.92 -14.01 -7.41
CA ALA A 78 -8.34 -12.68 -7.44
C ALA A 78 -7.25 -12.48 -6.37
N ASN A 79 -7.41 -13.08 -5.19
CA ASN A 79 -6.67 -12.68 -3.98
C ASN A 79 -5.82 -13.79 -3.34
N GLY A 80 -5.88 -15.03 -3.83
CA GLY A 80 -5.36 -16.17 -3.07
C GLY A 80 -6.41 -16.83 -2.19
N LEU A 81 -6.18 -18.07 -1.76
CA LEU A 81 -6.95 -18.71 -0.69
C LEU A 81 -6.21 -18.47 0.65
N PRO A 82 -6.69 -17.58 1.52
CA PRO A 82 -6.04 -17.34 2.82
C PRO A 82 -6.21 -18.55 3.75
N ASP A 83 -5.24 -18.78 4.64
CA ASP A 83 -5.26 -19.93 5.56
C ASP A 83 -6.54 -20.02 6.42
N TYR A 84 -7.12 -18.88 6.79
CA TYR A 84 -8.36 -18.82 7.58
C TYR A 84 -9.63 -19.15 6.78
N GLU A 85 -9.57 -19.26 5.45
CA GLU A 85 -10.70 -19.66 4.59
C GLU A 85 -10.59 -21.10 4.08
N ALA A 86 -9.58 -21.87 4.54
CA ALA A 86 -9.41 -23.27 4.15
C ALA A 86 -10.59 -24.16 4.60
N GLU A 87 -11.16 -23.89 5.78
CA GLU A 87 -12.36 -24.59 6.27
C GLU A 87 -13.59 -24.28 5.40
N ASP A 88 -13.74 -23.03 4.98
CA ASP A 88 -14.82 -22.58 4.09
C ASP A 88 -14.73 -23.25 2.71
N PHE A 89 -13.51 -23.40 2.17
CA PHE A 89 -13.24 -24.16 0.95
C PHE A 89 -13.63 -25.63 1.08
N GLN A 90 -13.19 -26.31 2.15
CA GLN A 90 -13.53 -27.72 2.39
C GLN A 90 -15.04 -27.93 2.54
N ARG A 91 -15.72 -27.04 3.27
CA ARG A 91 -17.17 -27.08 3.47
C ARG A 91 -17.93 -26.91 2.15
N LEU A 92 -17.56 -25.93 1.33
CA LEU A 92 -18.21 -25.69 0.03
C LEU A 92 -17.96 -26.84 -0.95
N ALA A 93 -16.74 -27.40 -0.97
CA ALA A 93 -16.43 -28.58 -1.77
C ALA A 93 -17.29 -29.79 -1.38
N GLN A 94 -17.46 -30.05 -0.08
CA GLN A 94 -18.32 -31.13 0.42
C GLN A 94 -19.80 -30.91 0.05
N GLN A 95 -20.30 -29.68 0.18
CA GLN A 95 -21.68 -29.34 -0.19
C GLN A 95 -21.95 -29.58 -1.68
N LEU A 96 -21.01 -29.19 -2.55
CA LEU A 96 -21.10 -29.44 -3.99
C LEU A 96 -20.97 -30.95 -4.32
N ASP A 97 -20.15 -31.70 -3.59
CA ASP A 97 -20.01 -33.14 -3.80
C ASP A 97 -21.27 -33.93 -3.45
N VAL A 98 -21.94 -33.56 -2.36
CA VAL A 98 -23.26 -34.08 -2.02
C VAL A 98 -24.22 -33.76 -3.16
N LEU A 99 -24.31 -32.50 -3.57
CA LEU A 99 -25.20 -32.04 -4.64
C LEU A 99 -24.99 -32.82 -5.95
N HIS A 100 -23.75 -33.00 -6.42
CA HIS A 100 -23.44 -33.77 -7.62
C HIS A 100 -23.84 -35.24 -7.50
N THR A 101 -23.65 -35.84 -6.32
CA THR A 101 -24.06 -37.23 -6.06
C THR A 101 -25.58 -37.37 -6.16
N LEU A 102 -26.32 -36.40 -5.64
CA LEU A 102 -27.79 -36.38 -5.68
C LEU A 102 -28.33 -36.19 -7.11
N GLU A 103 -27.65 -35.39 -7.91
CA GLU A 103 -27.96 -35.20 -9.33
C GLU A 103 -27.44 -36.32 -10.23
N LYS A 104 -26.69 -37.28 -9.66
CA LYS A 104 -26.01 -38.38 -10.37
C LYS A 104 -25.05 -37.87 -11.46
N LEU A 105 -24.39 -36.75 -11.20
CA LEU A 105 -23.41 -36.14 -12.10
C LEU A 105 -21.99 -36.52 -11.66
N ASP A 106 -21.17 -36.96 -12.63
CA ASP A 106 -19.81 -37.43 -12.35
C ASP A 106 -18.76 -36.33 -12.57
N TYR A 107 -18.31 -35.71 -11.49
CA TYR A 107 -17.25 -34.70 -11.47
C TYR A 107 -15.86 -35.28 -11.17
N SER A 108 -15.69 -36.61 -11.13
CA SER A 108 -14.43 -37.27 -10.76
C SER A 108 -13.23 -36.79 -11.58
N LYS A 109 -13.43 -36.50 -12.87
CA LYS A 109 -12.38 -35.95 -13.76
C LYS A 109 -11.95 -34.55 -13.32
N THR A 110 -12.89 -33.67 -13.00
CA THR A 110 -12.63 -32.31 -12.49
C THR A 110 -11.90 -32.36 -11.15
N ARG A 111 -12.34 -33.24 -10.23
CA ARG A 111 -11.65 -33.47 -8.95
C ARG A 111 -10.22 -33.97 -9.13
N GLY A 112 -10.01 -34.89 -10.07
CA GLY A 112 -8.68 -35.42 -10.40
C GLY A 112 -7.70 -34.38 -10.95
N MET A 113 -8.19 -33.32 -11.62
CA MET A 113 -7.34 -32.28 -12.20
C MET A 113 -6.71 -31.35 -11.16
N LEU A 114 -7.40 -31.07 -10.04
CA LEU A 114 -6.90 -30.18 -8.99
C LEU A 114 -5.51 -30.60 -8.44
N PRO A 115 -5.31 -31.83 -7.92
CA PRO A 115 -4.01 -32.24 -7.39
C PRO A 115 -2.92 -32.35 -8.48
N ILE A 116 -3.30 -32.61 -9.74
CA ILE A 116 -2.36 -32.65 -10.87
C ILE A 116 -1.84 -31.23 -11.19
N LEU A 117 -2.74 -30.26 -11.31
CA LEU A 117 -2.39 -28.86 -11.59
C LEU A 117 -1.65 -28.22 -10.41
N ALA A 118 -2.02 -28.54 -9.17
CA ALA A 118 -1.30 -28.08 -7.97
C ALA A 118 0.16 -28.56 -7.98
N LYS A 119 0.39 -29.86 -8.27
CA LYS A 119 1.75 -30.42 -8.40
C LYS A 119 2.54 -29.74 -9.54
N ARG A 120 1.90 -29.38 -10.65
CA ARG A 120 2.55 -28.67 -11.76
C ARG A 120 2.93 -27.23 -11.41
N ILE A 121 2.08 -26.50 -10.70
CA ILE A 121 2.39 -25.14 -10.20
C ILE A 121 3.57 -25.19 -9.23
N ILE A 122 3.61 -26.18 -8.32
CA ILE A 122 4.75 -26.40 -7.42
C ILE A 122 6.02 -26.72 -8.23
N GLY A 123 5.92 -27.52 -9.29
CA GLY A 123 7.03 -27.80 -10.20
C GLY A 123 7.60 -26.55 -10.89
N LEU A 124 6.74 -25.66 -11.40
CA LEU A 124 7.14 -24.38 -12.00
C LEU A 124 7.88 -23.48 -10.99
N ASP A 125 7.38 -23.39 -9.76
CA ASP A 125 8.03 -22.60 -8.69
C ASP A 125 9.46 -23.10 -8.39
N ILE A 126 9.66 -24.42 -8.33
CA ILE A 126 10.98 -25.04 -8.11
C ILE A 126 11.95 -24.66 -9.25
N VAL A 127 11.51 -24.74 -10.51
CA VAL A 127 12.33 -24.36 -11.68
C VAL A 127 12.70 -22.87 -11.65
N TYR A 128 11.74 -22.00 -11.31
CA TYR A 128 11.96 -20.56 -11.20
C TYR A 128 12.91 -20.16 -10.06
N LYS A 129 12.93 -20.91 -8.95
CA LYS A 129 13.83 -20.66 -7.81
C LYS A 129 15.27 -21.14 -8.07
N GLY A 130 15.48 -22.17 -8.89
CA GLY A 130 16.81 -22.77 -9.17
C GLY A 130 17.74 -22.07 -10.18
N LYS A 131 17.27 -21.16 -11.06
CA LYS A 131 18.10 -20.56 -12.14
C LYS A 131 18.80 -19.21 -11.82
N VAL A 132 18.78 -18.69 -10.58
CA VAL A 132 19.25 -17.30 -10.29
C VAL A 132 20.45 -17.19 -9.35
N GLU A 133 21.09 -18.28 -8.90
CA GLU A 133 22.28 -18.17 -8.02
C GLU A 133 23.64 -17.99 -8.73
N LYS A 134 23.71 -17.93 -10.08
CA LYS A 134 25.01 -17.87 -10.82
C LYS A 134 25.19 -16.77 -11.88
N ALA A 135 24.59 -15.59 -11.72
CA ALA A 135 25.02 -14.40 -12.46
C ALA A 135 25.16 -13.20 -11.52
N LYS A 136 26.38 -13.02 -10.99
CA LYS A 136 26.78 -11.96 -10.06
C LYS A 136 27.54 -10.86 -10.84
N PHE A 137 27.20 -9.60 -10.53
CA PHE A 137 27.80 -8.31 -10.96
C PHE A 137 27.43 -7.86 -12.39
N ILE A 138 26.63 -6.81 -12.65
CA ILE A 138 26.71 -5.41 -12.15
C ILE A 138 25.31 -4.74 -12.03
N SER A 139 25.09 -4.07 -10.90
CA SER A 139 24.10 -3.01 -10.56
C SER A 139 22.61 -3.34 -10.30
N ASN A 140 22.16 -2.83 -9.13
CA ASN A 140 20.79 -2.58 -8.65
C ASN A 140 19.90 -3.78 -8.28
N ALA A 141 20.23 -4.38 -7.13
CA ALA A 141 19.39 -5.29 -6.37
C ALA A 141 18.39 -4.52 -5.47
N THR A 142 17.10 -4.50 -5.82
CA THR A 142 16.02 -4.22 -4.82
C THR A 142 14.60 -4.69 -5.20
N MET A 143 14.38 -5.46 -6.27
CA MET A 143 13.02 -5.93 -6.61
C MET A 143 12.83 -7.44 -6.85
N LYS A 144 13.90 -8.25 -6.90
CA LYS A 144 13.76 -9.67 -7.32
C LYS A 144 13.54 -10.68 -6.19
N GLY A 145 13.67 -10.29 -4.92
CA GLY A 145 13.38 -11.18 -3.78
C GLY A 145 11.88 -11.33 -3.51
N ILE A 146 11.11 -10.24 -3.62
CA ILE A 146 9.69 -10.18 -3.22
C ILE A 146 8.75 -10.76 -4.28
N ALA A 147 9.12 -10.67 -5.58
CA ALA A 147 8.28 -11.19 -6.66
C ALA A 147 8.25 -12.73 -6.75
N LYS A 148 9.21 -13.44 -6.14
CA LYS A 148 9.32 -14.90 -6.27
C LYS A 148 8.55 -15.70 -5.22
N GLU A 149 8.31 -15.14 -4.03
CA GLU A 149 7.51 -15.84 -3.00
C GLU A 149 6.00 -15.69 -3.24
N ASN A 150 5.55 -14.55 -3.77
CA ASN A 150 4.11 -14.31 -4.05
C ASN A 150 3.54 -15.05 -5.28
N PHE A 151 4.40 -15.51 -6.20
CA PHE A 151 3.94 -16.12 -7.46
C PHE A 151 3.28 -17.50 -7.26
N ARG A 152 3.87 -18.36 -6.41
CA ARG A 152 3.31 -19.68 -6.12
C ARG A 152 1.97 -19.55 -5.40
N ASP A 153 1.89 -18.69 -4.39
CA ASP A 153 0.69 -18.55 -3.57
C ASP A 153 -0.46 -17.93 -4.38
N GLN A 154 -0.16 -16.99 -5.27
CA GLN A 154 -1.13 -16.44 -6.22
C GLN A 154 -1.61 -17.50 -7.21
N LEU A 155 -0.72 -18.30 -7.82
CA LEU A 155 -1.14 -19.36 -8.75
C LEU A 155 -1.93 -20.48 -8.07
N MET A 156 -1.57 -20.85 -6.85
CA MET A 156 -2.35 -21.81 -6.06
C MET A 156 -3.73 -21.25 -5.69
N GLY A 157 -3.80 -19.96 -5.35
CA GLY A 157 -5.04 -19.21 -5.21
C GLY A 157 -5.94 -19.28 -6.43
N ASN A 158 -5.39 -18.94 -7.60
CA ASN A 158 -6.08 -19.02 -8.89
C ASN A 158 -6.58 -20.43 -9.17
N LEU A 159 -5.79 -21.46 -8.85
CA LEU A 159 -6.19 -22.85 -9.02
C LEU A 159 -7.37 -23.23 -8.11
N TYR A 160 -7.32 -22.88 -6.82
CA TYR A 160 -8.41 -23.17 -5.89
C TYR A 160 -9.69 -22.39 -6.23
N GLY A 161 -9.56 -21.12 -6.64
CA GLY A 161 -10.68 -20.31 -7.12
C GLY A 161 -11.33 -20.87 -8.38
N THR A 162 -10.53 -21.22 -9.39
CA THR A 162 -11.01 -21.87 -10.62
C THR A 162 -11.68 -23.21 -10.32
N TYR A 163 -11.09 -24.03 -9.44
CA TYR A 163 -11.67 -25.31 -9.05
C TYR A 163 -13.05 -25.15 -8.41
N MET A 164 -13.22 -24.14 -7.58
CA MET A 164 -14.51 -23.86 -6.92
C MET A 164 -15.56 -23.33 -7.89
N GLN A 165 -15.17 -22.47 -8.83
CA GLN A 165 -16.05 -22.05 -9.93
C GLN A 165 -16.43 -23.24 -10.82
N ALA A 166 -15.49 -24.15 -11.12
CA ALA A 166 -15.73 -25.32 -11.95
C ALA A 166 -16.67 -26.31 -11.27
N MET A 167 -16.47 -26.60 -9.98
CA MET A 167 -17.37 -27.46 -9.20
C MET A 167 -18.75 -26.82 -9.01
N ALA A 168 -18.90 -25.51 -9.22
CA ALA A 168 -20.18 -24.83 -9.20
C ALA A 168 -20.90 -24.80 -10.57
N GLU A 169 -20.30 -25.36 -11.63
CA GLU A 169 -20.97 -25.47 -12.92
C GLU A 169 -22.08 -26.52 -12.89
N PRO A 170 -23.20 -26.30 -13.58
CA PRO A 170 -24.36 -27.19 -13.54
C PRO A 170 -24.15 -28.51 -14.30
N THR A 171 -23.09 -28.62 -15.10
CA THR A 171 -22.76 -29.85 -15.84
C THR A 171 -21.28 -30.23 -15.69
N PRO A 172 -20.95 -31.54 -15.66
CA PRO A 172 -19.56 -32.00 -15.64
C PRO A 172 -18.73 -31.51 -16.84
N GLU A 173 -19.36 -31.37 -18.00
CA GLU A 173 -18.71 -30.90 -19.23
C GLU A 173 -18.25 -29.44 -19.10
N ALA A 174 -19.13 -28.56 -18.60
CA ALA A 174 -18.79 -27.16 -18.36
C ALA A 174 -17.74 -27.00 -17.25
N ALA A 175 -17.86 -27.78 -16.17
CA ALA A 175 -16.87 -27.83 -15.10
C ALA A 175 -15.48 -28.24 -15.62
N ARG A 176 -15.46 -29.27 -16.46
CA ARG A 176 -14.24 -29.76 -17.10
C ARG A 176 -13.67 -28.72 -18.06
N ALA A 177 -14.50 -28.05 -18.85
CA ALA A 177 -14.06 -26.99 -19.75
C ALA A 177 -13.33 -25.88 -18.98
N LYS A 178 -13.91 -25.38 -17.87
CA LYS A 178 -13.26 -24.37 -17.02
C LYS A 178 -11.92 -24.82 -16.45
N MET A 179 -11.81 -26.06 -15.97
CA MET A 179 -10.53 -26.61 -15.50
C MET A 179 -9.54 -26.83 -16.65
N MET A 180 -10.02 -27.12 -17.86
CA MET A 180 -9.18 -27.24 -19.06
C MET A 180 -8.71 -25.89 -19.57
N ASP A 181 -9.49 -24.82 -19.42
CA ASP A 181 -9.08 -23.45 -19.75
C ASP A 181 -8.00 -22.99 -18.77
N PHE A 182 -8.17 -23.26 -17.47
CA PHE A 182 -7.11 -22.97 -16.48
C PHE A 182 -5.89 -23.86 -16.67
N ARG A 183 -6.06 -25.14 -17.02
CA ARG A 183 -4.96 -26.01 -17.43
C ARG A 183 -4.25 -25.44 -18.66
N SER A 184 -4.98 -24.95 -19.66
CA SER A 184 -4.42 -24.35 -20.88
C SER A 184 -3.71 -23.03 -20.57
N PHE A 185 -4.19 -22.28 -19.58
CA PHE A 185 -3.50 -21.12 -19.04
C PHE A 185 -2.20 -21.51 -18.34
N ILE A 186 -2.23 -22.48 -17.42
CA ILE A 186 -1.02 -23.01 -16.75
C ILE A 186 -0.07 -23.68 -17.76
N GLU A 187 -0.58 -24.38 -18.77
CA GLU A 187 0.19 -24.95 -19.86
C GLU A 187 0.71 -23.86 -20.80
N SER A 188 0.00 -22.75 -21.01
CA SER A 188 0.49 -21.59 -21.76
C SER A 188 1.54 -20.81 -20.99
N MET A 189 1.46 -20.74 -19.65
CA MET A 189 2.53 -20.20 -18.80
C MET A 189 3.72 -21.14 -18.79
N ALA A 190 3.47 -22.44 -18.56
CA ALA A 190 4.46 -23.49 -18.63
C ALA A 190 4.98 -23.76 -20.04
N ALA A 191 4.35 -23.22 -21.11
CA ALA A 191 4.78 -23.25 -22.52
C ALA A 191 5.40 -21.93 -22.96
N THR A 192 5.04 -20.79 -22.34
CA THR A 192 5.83 -19.55 -22.40
C THR A 192 7.17 -19.79 -21.69
N ASP A 193 7.17 -20.63 -20.65
CA ASP A 193 8.36 -21.19 -20.00
C ASP A 193 8.79 -22.56 -20.52
N SER A 194 7.98 -23.28 -21.29
CA SER A 194 8.52 -24.41 -22.07
C SER A 194 9.32 -23.80 -23.18
N VAL A 195 9.00 -22.64 -23.75
CA VAL A 195 10.00 -21.93 -24.56
C VAL A 195 11.22 -21.54 -23.72
N ALA A 196 11.24 -21.48 -22.38
CA ALA A 196 12.47 -21.28 -21.55
C ALA A 196 13.14 -22.57 -21.02
N ILE A 197 12.38 -23.66 -20.84
CA ILE A 197 12.80 -25.00 -20.38
C ILE A 197 13.12 -25.86 -21.60
N ASP A 198 12.29 -25.80 -22.64
CA ASP A 198 12.60 -26.04 -24.05
C ASP A 198 13.44 -24.92 -24.69
N LEU A 199 13.74 -23.72 -24.17
CA LEU A 199 14.94 -22.98 -24.66
C LEU A 199 16.18 -23.51 -23.98
N GLU A 200 16.11 -24.16 -22.82
CA GLU A 200 17.25 -24.91 -22.30
C GLU A 200 17.36 -26.28 -23.01
N THR A 201 16.23 -26.93 -23.31
CA THR A 201 16.13 -28.24 -24.00
C THR A 201 16.15 -28.10 -25.54
N GLN A 202 15.80 -26.94 -26.10
CA GLN A 202 15.94 -26.52 -27.52
C GLN A 202 17.06 -25.50 -27.74
N LYS A 203 17.76 -24.98 -26.73
CA LYS A 203 19.19 -24.63 -26.93
C LYS A 203 20.03 -25.90 -27.04
N ILE A 204 19.51 -27.03 -26.49
CA ILE A 204 19.94 -28.40 -26.78
C ILE A 204 19.32 -28.96 -28.12
N GLN A 205 18.34 -28.29 -28.79
CA GLN A 205 17.59 -28.77 -29.99
C GLN A 205 17.33 -27.74 -31.15
N ARG A 206 17.87 -26.51 -31.08
CA ARG A 206 18.05 -25.42 -32.08
C ARG A 206 19.37 -24.70 -31.78
N GLU A 207 20.38 -25.40 -31.26
CA GLU A 207 21.41 -26.10 -32.06
C GLU A 207 20.96 -26.98 -33.25
N MET A 208 19.70 -27.45 -33.33
CA MET A 208 19.10 -28.06 -34.54
C MET A 208 18.12 -27.18 -35.37
N ASP A 209 16.97 -26.76 -34.90
CA ASP A 209 15.93 -26.19 -35.81
C ASP A 209 15.91 -24.65 -35.99
N HIS A 210 17.04 -23.95 -36.03
CA HIS A 210 17.25 -22.57 -36.54
C HIS A 210 16.54 -22.22 -37.88
N PHE A 211 15.78 -23.11 -38.49
CA PHE A 211 15.54 -23.14 -39.92
C PHE A 211 14.09 -22.87 -40.34
N ILE A 212 13.07 -22.99 -39.46
CA ILE A 212 11.68 -23.22 -39.95
C ILE A 212 10.68 -22.04 -39.81
N VAL A 213 10.80 -21.11 -38.85
CA VAL A 213 9.68 -20.17 -38.55
C VAL A 213 9.85 -18.76 -39.14
N SER A 214 11.01 -18.42 -39.72
CA SER A 214 11.20 -17.20 -40.52
C SER A 214 10.36 -17.18 -41.82
N LEU A 215 9.53 -18.20 -42.05
CA LEU A 215 8.68 -18.40 -43.23
C LEU A 215 7.17 -18.17 -43.00
N ILE A 216 6.70 -17.77 -41.80
CA ILE A 216 5.24 -17.61 -41.54
C ILE A 216 4.80 -16.13 -41.71
N PRO A 217 3.96 -15.81 -42.73
CA PRO A 217 3.42 -14.47 -42.94
C PRO A 217 2.54 -13.99 -41.77
N GLY A 218 2.59 -12.70 -41.44
CA GLY A 218 1.91 -12.10 -40.27
C GLY A 218 2.74 -12.09 -38.98
N VAL A 219 3.48 -13.18 -38.69
CA VAL A 219 4.43 -13.21 -37.57
C VAL A 219 5.68 -12.37 -37.87
N GLY A 220 6.13 -12.35 -39.14
CA GLY A 220 7.23 -11.49 -39.58
C GLY A 220 6.93 -9.98 -39.46
N GLU A 221 5.66 -9.58 -39.59
CA GLU A 221 5.22 -8.19 -39.49
C GLU A 221 5.15 -7.71 -38.04
N ALA A 222 4.75 -8.57 -37.10
CA ALA A 222 4.79 -8.28 -35.67
C ALA A 222 6.22 -8.32 -35.10
N LEU A 223 7.09 -9.21 -35.61
CA LEU A 223 8.51 -9.25 -35.27
C LEU A 223 9.20 -7.95 -35.68
N ALA A 224 8.95 -7.49 -36.91
CA ALA A 224 9.49 -6.23 -37.42
C ALA A 224 9.13 -5.06 -36.49
N LEU A 225 7.91 -5.00 -35.95
CA LEU A 225 7.48 -3.92 -35.03
C LEU A 225 8.23 -3.95 -33.68
N VAL A 226 8.53 -5.14 -33.17
CA VAL A 226 9.27 -5.34 -31.91
C VAL A 226 10.75 -5.05 -32.11
N GLU A 227 11.31 -5.47 -33.24
CA GLU A 227 12.68 -5.18 -33.67
C GLU A 227 12.88 -3.66 -33.86
N ALA A 228 11.93 -3.00 -34.53
CA ALA A 228 11.92 -1.55 -34.68
C ALA A 228 11.85 -0.79 -33.35
N TYR A 229 11.08 -1.32 -32.39
CA TYR A 229 10.96 -0.76 -31.04
C TYR A 229 12.26 -0.91 -30.23
N GLN A 230 13.03 -1.99 -30.45
CA GLN A 230 14.30 -2.25 -29.75
C GLN A 230 15.52 -1.64 -30.47
N GLY A 231 15.36 -1.24 -31.73
CA GLY A 231 16.40 -0.66 -32.56
C GLY A 231 17.52 -1.63 -32.93
N THR A 232 17.26 -2.93 -32.77
CA THR A 232 18.10 -4.06 -33.11
C THR A 232 17.19 -5.17 -33.63
N ASP A 233 17.61 -5.91 -34.65
CA ASP A 233 16.86 -7.07 -35.14
C ASP A 233 16.78 -8.16 -34.04
N ALA A 234 15.99 -9.21 -34.24
CA ALA A 234 15.83 -10.28 -33.25
C ALA A 234 17.13 -11.06 -32.97
N LEU A 235 18.20 -10.78 -33.72
CA LEU A 235 19.55 -11.32 -33.54
C LEU A 235 20.51 -10.32 -32.86
N GLY A 236 20.01 -9.14 -32.47
CA GLY A 236 20.76 -8.13 -31.72
C GLY A 236 21.61 -7.19 -32.59
N LYS A 237 21.49 -7.23 -33.92
CA LYS A 237 22.21 -6.32 -34.81
C LYS A 237 21.47 -4.99 -34.88
N LYS A 238 22.18 -3.88 -34.64
CA LYS A 238 21.56 -2.54 -34.58
C LYS A 238 20.92 -2.17 -35.92
N LEU A 239 19.61 -1.97 -35.89
CA LEU A 239 18.81 -1.62 -37.05
C LEU A 239 19.11 -0.19 -37.49
N SER A 240 19.18 0.03 -38.80
CA SER A 240 19.22 1.39 -39.31
C SER A 240 17.86 2.07 -39.05
N TRP A 241 17.86 3.40 -39.02
CA TRP A 241 16.61 4.14 -38.79
C TRP A 241 15.58 3.92 -39.92
N VAL A 242 16.03 3.53 -41.12
CA VAL A 242 15.15 3.19 -42.26
C VAL A 242 14.45 1.84 -42.02
N ASP A 243 15.15 0.86 -41.44
CA ASP A 243 14.58 -0.46 -41.11
C ASP A 243 13.52 -0.35 -39.99
N GLN A 244 13.77 0.52 -39.00
CA GLN A 244 12.82 0.78 -37.91
C GLN A 244 11.55 1.49 -38.42
N ALA A 245 11.68 2.42 -39.37
CA ALA A 245 10.54 3.14 -39.92
C ALA A 245 9.61 2.23 -40.75
N MET A 246 10.17 1.34 -41.57
CA MET A 246 9.40 0.45 -42.45
C MET A 246 8.64 -0.64 -41.70
N ALA A 247 9.21 -1.15 -40.62
CA ALA A 247 8.57 -2.09 -39.70
C ALA A 247 7.31 -1.51 -39.03
N VAL A 248 7.36 -0.24 -38.64
CA VAL A 248 6.20 0.45 -38.04
C VAL A 248 5.13 0.73 -39.09
N VAL A 249 5.51 1.04 -40.33
CA VAL A 249 4.59 1.27 -41.45
C VAL A 249 3.86 0.00 -41.87
N GLY A 250 4.55 -1.13 -41.92
CA GLY A 250 3.97 -2.42 -42.31
C GLY A 250 2.79 -2.83 -41.42
N VAL A 251 2.86 -2.52 -40.12
CA VAL A 251 1.77 -2.83 -39.18
C VAL A 251 0.67 -1.76 -39.19
N VAL A 252 0.99 -0.50 -39.45
CA VAL A 252 -0.03 0.57 -39.49
C VAL A 252 -0.83 0.54 -40.80
N GLY A 253 -0.25 0.07 -41.92
CA GLY A 253 -0.97 -0.13 -43.17
C GLY A 253 -2.01 -1.26 -43.13
N ALA A 254 -1.86 -2.23 -42.24
CA ALA A 254 -2.75 -3.40 -42.13
C ALA A 254 -3.98 -3.19 -41.22
N VAL A 255 -3.96 -2.18 -40.34
CA VAL A 255 -5.07 -1.90 -39.40
C VAL A 255 -5.74 -0.58 -39.81
N GLY A 256 -6.76 -0.70 -40.67
CA GLY A 256 -7.46 0.42 -41.31
C GLY A 256 -8.21 1.39 -40.39
N ASP A 257 -8.19 1.19 -39.06
CA ASP A 257 -8.77 2.14 -38.13
C ASP A 257 -7.77 2.60 -37.05
N VAL A 258 -7.39 3.86 -37.21
CA VAL A 258 -6.46 4.61 -36.39
C VAL A 258 -6.96 4.76 -34.94
N ALA A 259 -8.28 4.62 -34.68
CA ALA A 259 -8.84 4.60 -33.33
C ALA A 259 -8.43 3.34 -32.53
N SER A 260 -8.20 2.22 -33.21
CA SER A 260 -7.81 0.94 -32.58
C SER A 260 -6.33 0.91 -32.20
N VAL A 261 -5.48 1.57 -33.01
CA VAL A 261 -4.06 1.74 -32.70
C VAL A 261 -3.89 2.61 -31.44
N VAL A 262 -4.70 3.67 -31.27
CA VAL A 262 -4.66 4.52 -30.06
C VAL A 262 -5.10 3.77 -28.79
N LYS A 263 -6.09 2.87 -28.89
CA LYS A 263 -6.47 1.99 -27.77
C LYS A 263 -5.36 1.00 -27.38
N THR A 264 -4.56 0.55 -28.34
CA THR A 264 -3.45 -0.39 -28.10
C THR A 264 -2.18 0.33 -27.63
N VAL A 265 -1.93 1.56 -28.08
CA VAL A 265 -0.81 2.41 -27.60
C VAL A 265 -0.96 2.75 -26.11
N GLY A 266 -2.19 2.78 -25.57
CA GLY A 266 -2.46 2.95 -24.14
C GLY A 266 -2.02 1.79 -23.23
N LYS A 267 -1.56 0.66 -23.79
CA LYS A 267 -1.05 -0.50 -23.04
C LYS A 267 0.48 -0.63 -23.04
N PHE A 268 1.21 0.36 -23.55
CA PHE A 268 2.68 0.29 -23.61
C PHE A 268 3.39 0.96 -22.41
N PRO A 269 4.58 0.47 -21.99
CA PRO A 269 5.33 1.00 -20.84
C PRO A 269 5.93 2.40 -21.09
N ALA A 270 6.30 3.09 -20.01
CA ALA A 270 6.69 4.51 -19.94
C ALA A 270 7.80 5.03 -20.89
N LYS A 271 8.56 4.17 -21.60
CA LYS A 271 9.60 4.60 -22.57
C LYS A 271 9.09 4.78 -24.01
N THR A 272 7.88 4.32 -24.32
CA THR A 272 7.31 4.29 -25.68
C THR A 272 6.99 5.68 -26.25
N GLY A 273 6.69 6.65 -25.37
CA GLY A 273 6.44 8.05 -25.76
C GLY A 273 7.67 8.78 -26.32
N GLN A 274 8.89 8.35 -25.97
CA GLN A 274 10.13 8.89 -26.53
C GLN A 274 10.39 8.35 -27.95
N THR A 275 10.15 7.06 -28.18
CA THR A 275 10.30 6.40 -29.49
C THR A 275 9.34 7.00 -30.53
N ILE A 276 8.10 7.30 -30.15
CA ILE A 276 7.08 7.91 -31.02
C ILE A 276 7.44 9.36 -31.39
N ASN A 277 8.09 10.11 -30.49
CA ASN A 277 8.54 11.49 -30.75
C ASN A 277 9.72 11.55 -31.74
N LEU A 278 10.65 10.59 -31.68
CA LEU A 278 11.74 10.50 -32.66
C LEU A 278 11.19 10.19 -34.07
N MET A 279 10.30 9.20 -34.20
CA MET A 279 9.79 8.77 -35.52
C MET A 279 9.04 9.87 -36.30
N SER A 280 8.25 10.71 -35.62
CA SER A 280 7.48 11.78 -36.28
C SER A 280 8.33 12.91 -36.87
N GLY A 281 9.56 13.10 -36.37
CA GLY A 281 10.51 14.09 -36.88
C GLY A 281 11.17 13.61 -38.16
N TYR A 282 11.77 12.41 -38.12
CA TYR A 282 12.50 11.81 -39.25
C TYR A 282 11.65 11.55 -40.50
N ILE A 283 10.36 11.23 -40.35
CA ILE A 283 9.44 11.03 -41.50
C ILE A 283 9.21 12.33 -42.29
N GLY A 284 9.32 13.50 -41.64
CA GLY A 284 9.14 14.80 -42.29
C GLY A 284 10.29 15.22 -43.21
N ASP A 285 11.49 14.71 -42.93
CA ASP A 285 12.75 15.20 -43.50
C ASP A 285 13.40 14.20 -44.48
N LEU A 286 12.66 13.16 -44.88
CA LEU A 286 13.11 12.14 -45.84
C LEU A 286 13.63 12.81 -47.14
N SER A 287 14.89 12.51 -47.50
CA SER A 287 15.52 13.03 -48.71
C SER A 287 14.92 12.41 -49.98
N ALA A 288 15.13 13.02 -51.14
CA ALA A 288 14.60 12.51 -52.41
C ALA A 288 15.11 11.09 -52.73
N ALA A 289 16.37 10.79 -52.39
CA ALA A 289 16.97 9.47 -52.59
C ALA A 289 16.32 8.40 -51.70
N GLU A 290 16.05 8.73 -50.42
CA GLU A 290 15.40 7.82 -49.48
C GLU A 290 13.95 7.55 -49.84
N LYS A 291 13.21 8.59 -50.27
CA LYS A 291 11.84 8.43 -50.78
C LYS A 291 11.80 7.51 -52.00
N THR A 292 12.75 7.65 -52.91
CA THR A 292 12.85 6.81 -54.11
C THR A 292 13.17 5.37 -53.76
N PHE A 293 14.10 5.14 -52.83
CA PHE A 293 14.43 3.80 -52.34
C PHE A 293 13.24 3.11 -51.67
N ILE A 294 12.51 3.83 -50.81
CA ILE A 294 11.32 3.31 -50.12
C ILE A 294 10.22 2.96 -51.13
N LYS A 295 9.96 3.84 -52.11
CA LYS A 295 9.00 3.57 -53.18
C LYS A 295 9.36 2.35 -54.02
N GLY A 296 10.63 2.23 -54.40
CA GLY A 296 11.10 1.12 -55.22
C GLY A 296 11.00 -0.24 -54.51
N LYS A 297 11.26 -0.27 -53.21
CA LYS A 297 11.31 -1.52 -52.44
C LYS A 297 9.94 -1.92 -51.85
N TYR A 298 9.07 -0.96 -51.56
CA TYR A 298 7.81 -1.20 -50.83
C TYR A 298 6.56 -0.64 -51.53
N GLY A 299 6.72 -0.11 -52.75
CA GLY A 299 5.63 0.40 -53.58
C GLY A 299 5.48 1.92 -53.54
N GLU A 300 4.99 2.48 -54.65
CA GLU A 300 4.86 3.93 -54.90
C GLU A 300 4.15 4.71 -53.79
N TYR A 301 3.20 4.08 -53.09
CA TYR A 301 2.34 4.69 -52.07
C TYR A 301 2.92 4.68 -50.65
N ALA A 302 4.01 3.95 -50.41
CA ALA A 302 4.55 3.77 -49.06
C ALA A 302 5.00 5.09 -48.41
N VAL A 303 5.55 6.01 -49.21
CA VAL A 303 5.97 7.35 -48.74
C VAL A 303 4.77 8.23 -48.40
N GLU A 304 3.66 8.13 -49.15
CA GLU A 304 2.43 8.87 -48.87
C GLU A 304 1.72 8.34 -47.62
N SER A 305 1.66 7.02 -47.44
CA SER A 305 1.08 6.41 -46.22
C SER A 305 1.86 6.79 -44.95
N LEU A 306 3.20 6.89 -45.06
CA LEU A 306 4.07 7.40 -44.00
C LEU A 306 3.74 8.86 -43.64
N GLN A 307 3.52 9.70 -44.65
CA GLN A 307 3.17 11.11 -44.46
C GLN A 307 1.74 11.28 -43.90
N ASP A 308 0.78 10.46 -44.31
CA ASP A 308 -0.59 10.50 -43.81
C ASP A 308 -0.67 10.01 -42.34
N MET A 309 0.09 8.97 -41.99
CA MET A 309 0.22 8.50 -40.61
C MET A 309 0.80 9.58 -39.69
N ARG A 310 1.81 10.32 -40.16
CA ARG A 310 2.36 11.49 -39.44
C ARG A 310 1.29 12.55 -39.20
N ASN A 311 0.49 12.87 -40.21
CA ASN A 311 -0.58 13.87 -40.10
C ASN A 311 -1.70 13.42 -39.13
N ARG A 312 -2.07 12.13 -39.14
CA ARG A 312 -3.07 11.55 -38.22
C ARG A 312 -2.57 11.41 -36.79
N MET A 313 -1.30 11.05 -36.59
CA MET A 313 -0.67 11.07 -35.25
C MET A 313 -0.59 12.49 -34.68
N LYS A 314 -0.44 13.51 -35.54
CA LYS A 314 -0.54 14.92 -35.14
C LYS A 314 -1.95 15.30 -34.68
N ALA A 315 -3.00 14.73 -35.29
CA ALA A 315 -4.41 15.00 -34.97
C ALA A 315 -4.91 14.25 -33.71
N LEU A 316 -4.49 13.00 -33.50
CA LEU A 316 -4.81 12.17 -32.31
C LEU A 316 -4.13 12.64 -31.01
N ARG A 317 -3.13 13.53 -31.12
CA ARG A 317 -2.47 14.22 -30.00
C ARG A 317 -3.31 15.32 -29.36
N THR A 318 -4.61 15.36 -29.65
CA THR A 318 -5.56 16.24 -28.99
C THR A 318 -6.45 15.54 -27.91
N PRO A 319 -5.93 14.76 -26.94
CA PRO A 319 -6.62 14.50 -25.67
C PRO A 319 -6.61 15.73 -24.77
N LYS A 320 -7.68 15.92 -23.98
CA LYS A 320 -7.84 17.07 -23.07
C LYS A 320 -6.93 17.05 -21.82
N GLY A 321 -6.02 16.06 -21.68
CA GLY A 321 -4.98 15.98 -20.64
C GLY A 321 -3.76 15.15 -21.11
N LYS A 322 -2.55 15.39 -20.59
CA LYS A 322 -1.26 14.89 -21.14
C LYS A 322 -0.48 14.00 -20.15
N GLY A 323 -0.20 12.72 -20.46
CA GLY A 323 0.99 11.99 -19.95
C GLY A 323 0.78 10.79 -19.00
N ALA A 324 1.77 10.52 -18.12
CA ALA A 324 1.95 9.34 -17.23
C ALA A 324 0.80 9.06 -16.24
N GLU A 325 -0.22 9.90 -16.25
CA GLU A 325 -1.41 9.87 -15.39
C GLU A 325 -2.28 8.63 -15.64
N ALA A 326 -2.20 8.00 -16.84
CA ALA A 326 -3.06 6.89 -17.24
C ALA A 326 -2.65 5.49 -16.71
N ILE A 327 -1.41 5.28 -16.25
CA ILE A 327 -0.92 3.96 -15.76
C ILE A 327 -1.18 3.79 -14.25
N VAL A 328 -1.17 4.90 -13.50
CA VAL A 328 -1.39 4.96 -12.05
C VAL A 328 -2.86 4.63 -11.70
N ASP A 329 -3.76 4.96 -12.63
CA ASP A 329 -5.20 4.70 -12.56
C ASP A 329 -5.59 3.21 -12.41
N LEU A 330 -4.70 2.27 -12.78
CA LEU A 330 -4.95 0.82 -12.75
C LEU A 330 -4.46 0.11 -11.47
N VAL A 331 -3.52 0.71 -10.73
CA VAL A 331 -2.85 0.08 -9.56
C VAL A 331 -3.45 0.55 -8.23
N ASP A 332 -4.00 1.76 -8.20
CA ASP A 332 -4.70 2.33 -7.04
C ASP A 332 -5.95 3.12 -7.48
N PRO A 333 -7.04 2.43 -7.86
CA PRO A 333 -8.22 3.09 -8.43
C PRO A 333 -8.91 4.03 -7.45
N LYS A 334 -8.89 3.73 -6.13
CA LYS A 334 -9.44 4.62 -5.11
C LYS A 334 -8.54 5.83 -4.89
N GLY A 335 -7.22 5.65 -4.89
CA GLY A 335 -6.29 6.75 -4.69
C GLY A 335 -6.26 7.71 -5.85
N MET A 336 -6.38 7.19 -7.06
CA MET A 336 -6.56 8.01 -8.25
C MET A 336 -7.94 8.66 -8.30
N GLN A 337 -8.99 8.01 -7.81
CA GLN A 337 -10.30 8.68 -7.65
C GLN A 337 -10.19 9.88 -6.70
N VAL A 338 -9.58 9.73 -5.52
CA VAL A 338 -9.36 10.85 -4.59
C VAL A 338 -8.48 11.93 -5.21
N ALA A 339 -7.41 11.54 -5.91
CA ALA A 339 -6.53 12.47 -6.60
C ALA A 339 -7.24 13.25 -7.70
N ARG A 340 -8.10 12.62 -8.49
CA ARG A 340 -8.92 13.27 -9.52
C ARG A 340 -9.98 14.18 -8.91
N ILE A 341 -10.66 13.74 -7.84
CA ILE A 341 -11.60 14.58 -7.10
C ILE A 341 -10.88 15.82 -6.58
N SER A 342 -9.72 15.64 -5.94
CA SER A 342 -8.93 16.77 -5.47
C SER A 342 -8.41 17.65 -6.61
N ALA A 343 -8.02 17.09 -7.75
CA ALA A 343 -7.57 17.88 -8.90
C ALA A 343 -8.72 18.67 -9.54
N ALA A 344 -9.91 18.07 -9.63
CA ALA A 344 -11.13 18.72 -10.10
C ALA A 344 -11.56 19.84 -9.16
N GLU A 345 -11.58 19.56 -7.85
CA GLU A 345 -11.86 20.54 -6.80
C GLU A 345 -10.85 21.69 -6.83
N LYS A 346 -9.57 21.38 -7.02
CA LYS A 346 -8.50 22.37 -7.19
C LYS A 346 -8.72 23.25 -8.42
N ALA A 347 -9.09 22.65 -9.57
CA ALA A 347 -9.38 23.38 -10.79
C ALA A 347 -10.63 24.27 -10.64
N GLU A 348 -11.64 23.77 -9.95
CA GLU A 348 -12.86 24.51 -9.61
C GLU A 348 -12.55 25.71 -8.71
N ALA A 349 -11.75 25.51 -7.66
CA ALA A 349 -11.31 26.59 -6.77
C ALA A 349 -10.52 27.66 -7.53
N ALA A 350 -9.60 27.27 -8.42
CA ALA A 350 -8.87 28.20 -9.28
C ALA A 350 -9.81 28.97 -10.23
N ALA A 351 -10.80 28.30 -10.82
CA ALA A 351 -11.79 28.93 -11.70
C ALA A 351 -12.71 29.89 -10.95
N LYS A 352 -13.14 29.55 -9.72
CA LYS A 352 -13.91 30.44 -8.85
C LYS A 352 -13.10 31.67 -8.46
N LEU A 353 -11.84 31.48 -8.06
CA LEU A 353 -10.93 32.57 -7.70
C LEU A 353 -10.72 33.54 -8.87
N GLY A 354 -10.62 33.03 -10.11
CA GLY A 354 -10.47 33.86 -11.31
C GLY A 354 -11.72 34.69 -11.68
N LYS A 355 -12.87 34.47 -11.03
CA LYS A 355 -14.09 35.24 -11.22
C LYS A 355 -14.26 36.39 -10.23
N VAL A 356 -13.45 36.43 -9.16
CA VAL A 356 -13.50 37.47 -8.12
C VAL A 356 -12.80 38.72 -8.65
N ALA A 357 -13.41 39.89 -8.45
CA ALA A 357 -12.80 41.16 -8.84
C ALA A 357 -11.51 41.42 -8.05
N PRO A 358 -10.46 42.06 -8.63
CA PRO A 358 -9.19 42.25 -7.94
C PRO A 358 -9.28 42.93 -6.56
N ASP A 359 -10.12 43.97 -6.44
CA ASP A 359 -10.30 44.72 -5.19
C ASP A 359 -11.03 43.88 -4.13
N GLU A 360 -12.03 43.11 -4.55
CA GLU A 360 -12.74 42.16 -3.71
C GLU A 360 -11.80 41.05 -3.23
N LEU A 361 -10.99 40.49 -4.14
CA LEU A 361 -10.00 39.48 -3.79
C LEU A 361 -8.96 40.00 -2.80
N LEU A 362 -8.53 41.26 -2.93
CA LEU A 362 -7.61 41.90 -1.99
C LEU A 362 -8.24 42.04 -0.60
N ALA A 363 -9.52 42.43 -0.53
CA ALA A 363 -10.27 42.49 0.72
C ALA A 363 -10.44 41.10 1.37
N LEU A 364 -10.78 40.08 0.59
CA LEU A 364 -10.91 38.70 1.06
C LEU A 364 -9.57 38.15 1.58
N LYS A 365 -8.47 38.38 0.85
CA LYS A 365 -7.10 38.01 1.27
C LYS A 365 -6.72 38.66 2.60
N ALA A 366 -6.97 39.96 2.74
CA ALA A 366 -6.68 40.69 3.96
C ALA A 366 -7.46 40.11 5.14
N LYS A 367 -8.78 39.91 4.98
CA LYS A 367 -9.65 39.33 6.01
C LYS A 367 -9.20 37.92 6.42
N ALA A 368 -8.93 37.04 5.45
CA ALA A 368 -8.49 35.68 5.73
C ALA A 368 -7.10 35.62 6.35
N THR A 369 -6.19 36.53 5.99
CA THR A 369 -4.85 36.63 6.59
C THR A 369 -4.94 37.08 8.05
N ILE A 370 -5.73 38.12 8.34
CA ILE A 370 -5.98 38.59 9.72
C ILE A 370 -6.55 37.45 10.57
N ALA A 371 -7.58 36.76 10.07
CA ALA A 371 -8.19 35.65 10.79
C ALA A 371 -7.17 34.54 11.13
N VAL A 372 -6.30 34.18 10.18
CA VAL A 372 -5.25 33.18 10.38
C VAL A 372 -4.15 33.67 11.35
N GLU A 373 -3.73 34.93 11.26
CA GLU A 373 -2.71 35.49 12.17
C GLU A 373 -3.23 35.64 13.60
N GLU A 374 -4.51 35.98 13.76
CA GLU A 374 -5.16 36.02 15.05
C GLU A 374 -5.33 34.62 15.62
N SER A 375 -5.79 33.63 14.83
CA SER A 375 -6.05 32.29 15.36
C SER A 375 -4.80 31.44 15.54
N MET A 376 -3.80 31.61 14.65
CA MET A 376 -2.56 30.84 14.60
C MET A 376 -1.36 31.76 14.30
N PRO A 377 -0.85 32.48 15.31
CA PRO A 377 0.24 33.42 15.11
C PRO A 377 1.50 32.79 14.51
N ASN A 378 2.22 33.56 13.71
CA ASN A 378 3.52 33.17 13.17
C ASN A 378 4.60 33.12 14.24
N LEU A 379 5.39 32.05 14.25
CA LEU A 379 6.58 31.90 15.07
C LEU A 379 7.81 31.78 14.16
N SER A 380 8.68 32.79 14.18
CA SER A 380 9.91 32.77 13.37
C SER A 380 10.96 31.85 13.96
N PHE A 381 11.47 30.90 13.17
CA PHE A 381 12.55 30.03 13.60
C PHE A 381 13.84 30.79 13.91
N ASP A 382 14.15 31.88 13.18
CA ASP A 382 15.30 32.73 13.49
C ASP A 382 15.16 33.39 14.85
N LYS A 383 13.98 33.95 15.16
CA LYS A 383 13.73 34.58 16.46
C LYS A 383 13.67 33.57 17.61
N LEU A 384 13.10 32.39 17.39
CA LEU A 384 13.10 31.31 18.38
C LEU A 384 14.52 30.81 18.67
N SER A 385 15.41 30.82 17.68
CA SER A 385 16.84 30.49 17.86
C SER A 385 17.64 31.62 18.50
N ASN A 386 17.15 32.86 18.42
CA ASN A 386 17.82 34.08 18.85
C ASN A 386 16.85 34.92 19.71
N PRO A 387 16.56 34.49 20.95
CA PRO A 387 15.50 35.08 21.79
C PRO A 387 15.70 36.56 22.09
N GLU A 388 16.93 37.06 22.00
CA GLU A 388 17.25 38.49 22.12
C GLU A 388 16.67 39.35 20.98
N LYS A 389 16.31 38.74 19.85
CA LYS A 389 15.61 39.38 18.74
C LYS A 389 14.08 39.32 18.88
N MET A 390 13.55 38.64 19.90
CA MET A 390 12.11 38.55 20.13
C MET A 390 11.58 39.84 20.77
N THR A 391 10.53 40.38 20.16
CA THR A 391 9.74 41.48 20.70
C THR A 391 8.68 40.97 21.69
N GLU A 392 8.06 41.88 22.43
CA GLU A 392 6.91 41.54 23.28
C GLU A 392 5.75 40.88 22.52
N LEU A 393 5.53 41.30 21.27
CA LEU A 393 4.54 40.67 20.40
C LEU A 393 4.91 39.22 20.06
N ASP A 394 6.20 38.95 19.80
CA ASP A 394 6.67 37.59 19.52
C ASP A 394 6.44 36.66 20.73
N TYR A 395 6.72 37.13 21.95
CA TYR A 395 6.43 36.35 23.17
C TYR A 395 4.93 36.14 23.40
N LYS A 396 4.08 37.14 23.14
CA LYS A 396 2.62 36.98 23.21
C LYS A 396 2.10 35.96 22.17
N ASN A 397 2.64 36.01 20.96
CA ASN A 397 2.31 35.05 19.89
C ASN A 397 2.73 33.64 20.29
N PHE A 398 3.92 33.48 20.89
CA PHE A 398 4.39 32.21 21.43
C PHE A 398 3.48 31.70 22.55
N GLN A 399 3.17 32.55 23.54
CA GLN A 399 2.26 32.24 24.64
C GLN A 399 0.91 31.73 24.13
N LYS A 400 0.31 32.46 23.18
CA LYS A 400 -0.97 32.09 22.56
C LYS A 400 -0.89 30.77 21.80
N SER A 401 0.17 30.57 21.02
CA SER A 401 0.37 29.38 20.19
C SER A 401 0.54 28.11 21.01
N PHE A 402 1.10 28.19 22.22
CA PHE A 402 1.28 27.02 23.10
C PHE A 402 0.33 27.00 24.30
N GLY A 403 -0.49 28.05 24.48
CA GLY A 403 -1.50 28.09 25.55
C GLY A 403 -0.85 28.21 26.93
N LEU A 404 0.26 28.92 27.01
CA LEU A 404 1.03 29.06 28.24
C LEU A 404 0.40 30.12 29.15
N ASP A 405 0.35 29.84 30.44
CA ASP A 405 -0.04 30.84 31.45
C ASP A 405 1.10 31.84 31.72
N ASP A 406 0.79 32.90 32.47
CA ASP A 406 1.77 33.96 32.77
C ASP A 406 2.96 33.47 33.61
N VAL A 407 2.76 32.42 34.43
CA VAL A 407 3.82 31.83 35.25
C VAL A 407 4.79 31.03 34.37
N GLN A 408 4.26 30.23 33.45
CA GLN A 408 5.02 29.50 32.44
C GLN A 408 5.78 30.48 31.54
N MET A 409 5.14 31.57 31.09
CA MET A 409 5.81 32.59 30.29
C MET A 409 6.89 33.36 31.05
N ALA A 410 6.68 33.67 32.32
CA ALA A 410 7.73 34.27 33.15
C ALA A 410 8.95 33.33 33.26
N ARG A 411 8.72 32.01 33.33
CA ARG A 411 9.80 31.02 33.33
C ARG A 411 10.51 30.95 31.98
N VAL A 412 9.79 30.98 30.86
CA VAL A 412 10.36 31.03 29.50
C VAL A 412 11.20 32.28 29.31
N ARG A 413 10.73 33.45 29.75
CA ARG A 413 11.50 34.69 29.66
C ARG A 413 12.79 34.67 30.49
N LYS A 414 12.76 33.99 31.64
CA LYS A 414 13.94 33.81 32.49
C LYS A 414 14.92 32.77 31.92
N ASN A 415 14.43 31.80 31.15
CA ASN A 415 15.20 30.67 30.61
C ASN A 415 14.83 30.49 29.12
N PRO A 416 15.36 31.33 28.21
CA PRO A 416 14.94 31.36 26.82
C PRO A 416 15.11 30.05 26.05
N GLU A 417 15.99 29.14 26.50
CA GLU A 417 16.13 27.79 25.96
C GLU A 417 14.82 26.98 26.01
N LEU A 418 13.92 27.32 26.94
CA LEU A 418 12.60 26.70 27.05
C LEU A 418 11.69 27.01 25.85
N LEU A 419 12.00 28.03 25.04
CA LEU A 419 11.30 28.30 23.78
C LEU A 419 11.46 27.11 22.83
N ILE A 420 12.70 26.67 22.62
CA ILE A 420 13.02 25.55 21.75
C ILE A 420 12.45 24.27 22.33
N ASP A 421 12.66 24.02 23.63
CA ASP A 421 12.14 22.82 24.29
C ASP A 421 10.61 22.71 24.14
N THR A 422 9.87 23.80 24.35
CA THR A 422 8.40 23.79 24.19
C THR A 422 7.99 23.45 22.76
N VAL A 423 8.67 24.01 21.76
CA VAL A 423 8.42 23.71 20.34
C VAL A 423 8.68 22.23 20.05
N GLU A 424 9.82 21.70 20.47
CA GLU A 424 10.18 20.31 20.21
C GLU A 424 9.27 19.34 20.97
N GLN A 425 8.89 19.65 22.22
CA GLN A 425 7.95 18.83 23.00
C GLN A 425 6.55 18.83 22.40
N SER A 426 6.09 19.97 21.87
CA SER A 426 4.77 20.06 21.25
C SER A 426 4.71 19.36 19.89
N THR A 427 5.77 19.48 19.07
CA THR A 427 5.80 18.89 17.72
C THR A 427 6.30 17.46 17.71
N GLY A 428 7.10 17.07 18.70
CA GLY A 428 7.84 15.81 18.74
C GLY A 428 9.01 15.73 17.76
N VAL A 429 9.42 16.86 17.18
CA VAL A 429 10.45 16.93 16.13
C VAL A 429 11.62 17.80 16.62
N PRO A 430 12.88 17.39 16.38
CA PRO A 430 14.04 18.24 16.67
C PRO A 430 13.94 19.59 15.98
N PHE A 431 14.24 20.66 16.72
CA PHE A 431 14.08 22.02 16.24
C PHE A 431 14.93 22.33 15.00
N GLU A 432 16.15 21.78 14.94
CA GLU A 432 17.00 21.88 13.75
C GLU A 432 16.40 21.16 12.53
N SER A 433 15.67 20.05 12.74
CA SER A 433 14.94 19.40 11.64
C SER A 433 13.76 20.26 11.15
N LEU A 434 13.08 20.96 12.05
CA LEU A 434 12.04 21.93 11.69
C LEU A 434 12.62 23.12 10.92
N LYS A 435 13.81 23.62 11.31
CA LYS A 435 14.53 24.67 10.57
C LYS A 435 14.91 24.23 9.16
N ILE A 436 15.38 22.99 8.98
CA ILE A 436 15.65 22.43 7.66
C ILE A 436 14.38 22.45 6.80
N GLN A 437 13.25 22.01 7.36
CA GLN A 437 11.95 22.04 6.67
C GLN A 437 11.59 23.47 6.26
N ALA A 438 11.64 24.42 7.20
CA ALA A 438 11.27 25.81 6.98
C ALA A 438 12.16 26.50 5.94
N ASN A 439 13.45 26.16 5.89
CA ASN A 439 14.39 26.67 4.90
C ASN A 439 14.23 25.97 3.53
N ALA A 440 13.68 24.76 3.51
CA ALA A 440 13.42 24.03 2.28
C ALA A 440 12.14 24.51 1.57
N THR A 441 11.16 25.03 2.31
CA THR A 441 9.90 25.61 1.78
C THR A 441 10.13 27.00 1.17
N LYS A 442 9.75 27.18 -0.10
CA LYS A 442 9.81 28.48 -0.80
C LYS A 442 8.65 29.40 -0.38
N PRO A 443 8.72 30.72 -0.66
CA PRO A 443 7.57 31.60 -0.51
C PRO A 443 6.32 31.06 -1.22
N GLY A 444 5.22 31.00 -0.48
CA GLY A 444 3.95 30.43 -0.96
C GLY A 444 3.84 28.92 -0.82
N GLU A 445 4.89 28.19 -0.44
CA GLU A 445 4.84 26.76 -0.12
C GLU A 445 4.65 26.54 1.38
N TYR A 446 3.99 25.42 1.73
CA TYR A 446 3.84 25.02 3.12
C TYR A 446 3.73 23.50 3.27
N ALA A 447 4.08 23.02 4.45
CA ALA A 447 3.81 21.66 4.90
C ALA A 447 3.00 21.71 6.19
N ILE A 448 1.91 20.95 6.24
CA ILE A 448 1.12 20.74 7.44
C ILE A 448 1.52 19.38 7.97
N MET A 449 1.93 19.33 9.23
CA MET A 449 2.57 18.20 9.86
C MET A 449 1.74 17.76 11.06
N ARG A 450 1.66 16.45 11.26
CA ARG A 450 1.06 15.86 12.45
C ARG A 450 2.02 15.98 13.62
N ASN A 451 1.47 16.09 14.83
CA ASN A 451 2.29 16.01 16.03
C ASN A 451 2.88 14.59 16.16
N THR A 452 4.18 14.53 16.38
CA THR A 452 4.91 13.30 16.67
C THR A 452 5.02 13.12 18.19
N SER A 453 5.18 11.90 18.67
CA SER A 453 5.42 11.68 20.09
C SER A 453 6.79 12.22 20.51
N ALA A 454 6.81 13.18 21.44
CA ALA A 454 8.06 13.72 22.00
C ALA A 454 8.88 12.72 22.83
N TYR A 455 8.33 11.55 23.15
CA TYR A 455 9.07 10.53 23.90
C TYR A 455 10.30 10.00 23.14
N GLY A 456 10.33 10.07 21.82
CA GLY A 456 11.51 9.66 21.03
C GLY A 456 12.53 10.77 20.79
N LEU A 457 12.20 12.01 21.16
CA LEU A 457 12.87 13.21 20.68
C LEU A 457 14.34 13.28 21.09
N ASN A 458 14.65 13.04 22.37
CA ASN A 458 16.02 13.16 22.87
C ASN A 458 16.95 12.13 22.24
N ASP A 459 16.48 10.89 22.07
CA ASP A 459 17.26 9.84 21.42
C ASP A 459 17.41 10.09 19.91
N LEU A 460 16.43 10.73 19.26
CA LEU A 460 16.53 11.17 17.87
C LEU A 460 17.54 12.32 17.72
N LYS A 461 17.52 13.32 18.60
CA LYS A 461 18.51 14.42 18.66
C LYS A 461 19.93 13.89 18.90
N ALA A 462 20.07 12.89 19.77
CA ALA A 462 21.34 12.25 20.08
C ALA A 462 21.82 11.28 18.99
N GLY A 463 21.04 11.08 17.91
CA GLY A 463 21.36 10.13 16.84
C GLY A 463 21.34 8.66 17.25
N LYS A 464 20.74 8.34 18.42
CA LYS A 464 20.56 6.98 18.95
C LYS A 464 19.32 6.29 18.37
N ALA A 465 18.36 7.08 17.92
CA ALA A 465 17.13 6.64 17.27
C ALA A 465 17.03 7.15 15.84
N LYS A 466 16.09 6.60 15.07
CA LYS A 466 15.69 7.11 13.76
C LYS A 466 14.18 7.07 13.61
N ALA A 467 13.66 7.97 12.77
CA ALA A 467 12.26 7.95 12.37
C ALA A 467 11.91 6.61 11.71
N LYS A 468 10.74 6.06 12.04
CA LYS A 468 10.29 4.77 11.50
C LYS A 468 9.95 4.90 10.01
N PRO A 469 10.45 4.01 9.14
CA PRO A 469 10.07 4.00 7.71
C PRO A 469 8.75 3.27 7.49
N LEU A 470 8.13 3.42 6.31
CA LEU A 470 6.84 2.81 5.96
C LEU A 470 6.77 1.28 6.13
N TYR A 471 7.90 0.58 6.05
CA TYR A 471 7.91 -0.87 6.29
C TYR A 471 7.78 -1.25 7.77
N VAL A 472 8.02 -0.33 8.70
CA VAL A 472 7.79 -0.51 10.15
C VAL A 472 6.42 0.07 10.50
N LYS A 473 5.37 -0.76 10.37
CA LYS A 473 3.98 -0.33 10.58
C LYS A 473 3.53 -0.25 12.04
N SER A 474 4.30 -0.86 12.93
CA SER A 474 4.05 -0.91 14.37
C SER A 474 4.05 0.49 15.01
N LYS A 475 3.31 0.65 16.11
CA LYS A 475 3.19 1.92 16.82
C LYS A 475 4.30 2.06 17.86
N SER A 476 4.76 3.29 18.08
CA SER A 476 5.62 3.63 19.21
C SER A 476 4.85 3.55 20.53
N GLY A 477 5.58 3.28 21.62
CA GLY A 477 5.04 3.18 22.97
C GLY A 477 5.59 4.20 23.94
N VAL A 478 5.41 3.93 25.24
CA VAL A 478 6.04 4.71 26.32
C VAL A 478 7.55 4.68 26.12
N GLY A 479 8.23 5.82 26.17
CA GLY A 479 9.66 5.88 25.83
C GLY A 479 9.95 6.16 24.35
N GLY A 480 8.92 6.32 23.51
CA GLY A 480 9.03 6.73 22.11
C GLY A 480 9.47 5.64 21.14
N ALA A 481 10.05 4.54 21.65
CA ALA A 481 10.49 3.41 20.85
C ALA A 481 9.32 2.58 20.31
N VAL A 482 9.55 1.92 19.18
CA VAL A 482 8.66 0.87 18.65
C VAL A 482 9.01 -0.46 19.29
N TYR A 483 8.06 -1.08 19.99
CA TYR A 483 8.24 -2.37 20.66
C TYR A 483 7.75 -3.54 19.81
N SER A 484 8.36 -4.71 19.99
CA SER A 484 7.89 -5.98 19.43
C SER A 484 6.52 -6.36 20.00
N ASP A 485 6.31 -6.13 21.31
CA ASP A 485 5.03 -6.29 22.00
C ASP A 485 4.25 -4.97 22.01
N GLN A 486 3.23 -4.90 21.17
CA GLN A 486 2.39 -3.73 20.93
C GLN A 486 1.35 -3.51 22.03
N GLU A 487 1.26 -4.41 23.02
CA GLU A 487 0.53 -4.15 24.28
C GLU A 487 1.13 -2.95 25.03
N PHE A 488 2.42 -2.66 24.83
CA PHE A 488 3.14 -1.52 25.42
C PHE A 488 3.32 -0.33 24.45
N SER A 489 2.60 -0.35 23.33
CA SER A 489 2.53 0.78 22.39
C SER A 489 1.59 1.88 22.90
N LYS A 490 1.33 2.92 22.10
CA LYS A 490 0.30 3.93 22.39
C LYS A 490 -1.12 3.36 22.63
N ILE A 491 -1.36 2.13 22.19
CA ILE A 491 -2.64 1.41 22.40
C ILE A 491 -2.80 1.00 23.88
N SER A 492 -1.71 0.88 24.64
CA SER A 492 -1.71 0.48 26.05
C SER A 492 -2.69 1.28 26.91
N ARG A 493 -2.74 2.61 26.72
CA ARG A 493 -3.64 3.52 27.45
C ARG A 493 -5.11 3.26 27.15
N GLN A 494 -5.44 2.95 25.89
CA GLN A 494 -6.81 2.59 25.49
C GLN A 494 -7.21 1.25 26.10
N LEU A 495 -6.29 0.29 26.13
CA LEU A 495 -6.51 -1.01 26.74
C LEU A 495 -6.71 -0.89 28.26
N ASP A 496 -5.82 -0.15 28.95
CA ASP A 496 -5.93 0.11 30.40
C ASP A 496 -7.27 0.78 30.75
N ALA A 497 -7.73 1.74 29.93
CA ALA A 497 -9.00 2.43 30.12
C ALA A 497 -10.21 1.50 29.89
N ALA A 498 -10.18 0.69 28.83
CA ALA A 498 -11.23 -0.27 28.52
C ALA A 498 -11.33 -1.38 29.59
N GLU A 499 -10.19 -1.91 30.05
CA GLU A 499 -10.12 -2.89 31.16
C GLU A 499 -10.69 -2.31 32.45
N ARG A 500 -10.36 -1.06 32.77
CA ARG A 500 -10.91 -0.37 33.95
C ARG A 500 -12.42 -0.12 33.85
N ALA A 501 -12.90 0.18 32.65
CA ALA A 501 -14.33 0.35 32.38
C ALA A 501 -15.10 -0.98 32.33
N GLY A 502 -14.40 -2.13 32.28
CA GLY A 502 -15.02 -3.44 32.06
C GLY A 502 -15.61 -3.61 30.65
N ASP A 503 -15.19 -2.80 29.67
CA ASP A 503 -15.70 -2.83 28.30
C ASP A 503 -15.08 -3.99 27.52
N THR A 504 -15.69 -5.16 27.65
CA THR A 504 -15.19 -6.41 27.05
C THR A 504 -15.12 -6.34 25.52
N ALA A 505 -16.04 -5.63 24.87
CA ALA A 505 -16.05 -5.51 23.41
C ALA A 505 -14.85 -4.68 22.93
N GLU A 506 -14.59 -3.56 23.59
CA GLU A 506 -13.44 -2.70 23.27
C GLU A 506 -12.12 -3.40 23.60
N ILE A 507 -12.02 -4.10 24.75
CA ILE A 507 -10.84 -4.89 25.10
C ILE A 507 -10.51 -5.92 24.00
N ASN A 508 -11.50 -6.67 23.53
CA ASN A 508 -11.30 -7.66 22.47
C ASN A 508 -10.86 -7.02 21.13
N ARG A 509 -11.45 -5.87 20.77
CA ARG A 509 -11.07 -5.10 19.59
C ARG A 509 -9.62 -4.61 19.67
N LEU A 510 -9.22 -4.08 20.83
CA LEU A 510 -7.86 -3.59 21.06
C LEU A 510 -6.84 -4.74 21.07
N ARG A 511 -7.16 -5.88 21.70
CA ARG A 511 -6.29 -7.08 21.69
C ARG A 511 -6.07 -7.61 20.27
N LYS A 512 -7.13 -7.71 19.45
CA LYS A 512 -6.98 -8.07 18.02
C LYS A 512 -6.10 -7.08 17.26
N THR A 513 -6.21 -5.78 17.56
CA THR A 513 -5.37 -4.74 16.96
C THR A 513 -3.90 -4.91 17.39
N ILE A 514 -3.65 -5.23 18.65
CA ILE A 514 -2.32 -5.53 19.20
C ILE A 514 -1.73 -6.75 18.50
N ASP A 515 -2.49 -7.83 18.35
CA ASP A 515 -2.03 -9.06 17.68
C ASP A 515 -1.64 -8.80 16.22
N ASN A 516 -2.45 -8.04 15.49
CA ASN A 516 -2.12 -7.62 14.13
C ASN A 516 -0.83 -6.79 14.06
N ASN A 517 -0.65 -5.85 14.99
CA ASN A 517 0.55 -5.01 15.03
C ASN A 517 1.80 -5.81 15.47
N ASN A 518 1.64 -6.80 16.33
CA ASN A 518 2.69 -7.76 16.71
C ASN A 518 3.12 -8.59 15.50
N ALA A 519 2.17 -9.06 14.69
CA ALA A 519 2.47 -9.77 13.45
C ALA A 519 3.21 -8.87 12.43
N MET A 520 2.87 -7.58 12.37
CA MET A 520 3.61 -6.61 11.53
C MET A 520 5.05 -6.37 12.03
N ALA A 521 5.26 -6.30 13.36
CA ALA A 521 6.60 -6.21 13.94
C ALA A 521 7.42 -7.48 13.62
N GLU A 522 6.81 -8.65 13.79
CA GLU A 522 7.43 -9.93 13.45
C GLU A 522 7.79 -10.02 11.97
N GLY A 523 6.95 -9.50 11.07
CA GLY A 523 7.20 -9.51 9.62
C GLY A 523 8.44 -8.73 9.18
N VAL A 524 8.98 -7.83 10.01
CA VAL A 524 10.23 -7.10 9.71
C VAL A 524 11.46 -7.65 10.44
N THR A 525 11.26 -8.42 11.52
CA THR A 525 12.34 -9.00 12.35
C THR A 525 12.59 -10.47 12.09
N HIS A 526 11.57 -11.24 11.70
CA HIS A 526 11.54 -12.70 11.67
C HIS A 526 11.98 -13.36 13.00
N ALA A 527 11.79 -12.67 14.13
CA ALA A 527 12.36 -13.08 15.42
C ALA A 527 11.83 -14.44 15.91
N ARG A 528 10.50 -14.64 15.90
CA ARG A 528 9.87 -15.92 16.28
C ARG A 528 10.20 -17.04 15.31
N GLU A 529 10.23 -16.75 14.01
CA GLU A 529 10.60 -17.76 13.01
C GLU A 529 12.04 -18.24 13.22
N ILE A 530 12.99 -17.30 13.37
CA ILE A 530 14.39 -17.60 13.64
C ILE A 530 14.53 -18.41 14.94
N ALA A 531 13.93 -17.97 16.04
CA ALA A 531 14.01 -18.68 17.33
C ALA A 531 13.37 -20.09 17.27
N GLY A 532 12.28 -20.25 16.51
CA GLY A 532 11.66 -21.54 16.25
C GLY A 532 12.58 -22.48 15.46
N LEU A 533 13.29 -21.96 14.47
CA LEU A 533 14.27 -22.72 13.68
C LEU A 533 15.52 -23.04 14.52
N GLU A 534 16.06 -22.11 15.31
CA GLU A 534 17.23 -22.35 16.16
C GLU A 534 16.96 -23.45 17.22
N ARG A 535 15.76 -23.48 17.81
CA ARG A 535 15.35 -24.59 18.70
C ARG A 535 15.28 -25.92 17.98
N LYS A 536 14.75 -25.94 16.76
CA LYS A 536 14.72 -27.16 15.92
C LYS A 536 16.13 -27.60 15.54
N LEU A 537 17.02 -26.66 15.24
CA LEU A 537 18.42 -26.94 14.93
C LEU A 537 19.14 -27.60 16.11
N GLY A 538 18.95 -27.08 17.32
CA GLY A 538 19.53 -27.66 18.54
C GLY A 538 19.02 -29.07 18.89
N ALA A 539 17.87 -29.47 18.34
CA ALA A 539 17.28 -30.79 18.54
C ALA A 539 17.61 -31.79 17.40
N LEU A 540 18.31 -31.36 16.35
CA LEU A 540 18.59 -32.20 15.17
C LEU A 540 19.87 -33.03 15.34
N ASN A 541 19.77 -34.32 15.03
CA ASN A 541 20.90 -35.26 15.05
C ASN A 541 21.53 -35.52 13.67
N LYS A 542 20.86 -35.11 12.58
CA LYS A 542 21.34 -35.32 11.21
C LYS A 542 22.03 -34.06 10.68
N ALA A 543 23.29 -34.21 10.27
CA ALA A 543 24.13 -33.09 9.82
C ALA A 543 23.56 -32.35 8.58
N GLU A 544 22.96 -33.07 7.63
CA GLU A 544 22.38 -32.47 6.42
C GLU A 544 21.15 -31.61 6.73
N ASP A 545 20.24 -32.10 7.58
CA ASP A 545 19.06 -31.36 8.01
C ASP A 545 19.46 -30.13 8.84
N ALA A 546 20.49 -30.25 9.68
CA ALA A 546 21.05 -29.15 10.43
C ALA A 546 21.64 -28.06 9.51
N ALA A 547 22.38 -28.45 8.47
CA ALA A 547 22.95 -27.52 7.49
C ALA A 547 21.86 -26.77 6.70
N ALA A 548 20.79 -27.47 6.28
CA ALA A 548 19.66 -26.85 5.59
C ALA A 548 18.92 -25.85 6.48
N LEU A 549 18.70 -26.20 7.76
CA LEU A 549 18.07 -25.31 8.73
C LEU A 549 18.92 -24.06 8.99
N GLN A 550 20.23 -24.23 9.16
CA GLN A 550 21.17 -23.12 9.34
C GLN A 550 21.14 -22.16 8.14
N LYS A 551 21.15 -22.68 6.90
CA LYS A 551 21.05 -21.83 5.69
C LYS A 551 19.76 -20.99 5.67
N ARG A 552 18.63 -21.56 6.14
CA ARG A 552 17.36 -20.81 6.26
C ARG A 552 17.45 -19.73 7.34
N ILE A 553 18.00 -20.05 8.50
CA ILE A 553 18.22 -19.07 9.58
C ILE A 553 19.08 -17.92 9.06
N ASP A 554 20.17 -18.22 8.35
CA ASP A 554 21.07 -17.21 7.78
C ASP A 554 20.38 -16.34 6.74
N LEU A 555 19.53 -16.93 5.87
CA LEU A 555 18.74 -16.18 4.91
C LEU A 555 17.81 -15.17 5.62
N LEU A 556 17.02 -15.63 6.60
CA LEU A 556 16.11 -14.75 7.36
C LEU A 556 16.87 -13.66 8.11
N LYS A 557 17.98 -14.02 8.77
CA LYS A 557 18.87 -13.06 9.41
C LYS A 557 19.41 -12.06 8.39
N ASN A 558 19.70 -12.45 7.16
CA ASN A 558 20.21 -11.57 6.11
C ASN A 558 19.16 -10.67 5.46
N THR A 559 17.91 -11.12 5.34
CA THR A 559 16.81 -10.38 4.69
C THR A 559 16.01 -9.50 5.65
N ARG A 560 16.05 -9.75 6.97
CA ARG A 560 15.36 -8.91 7.96
C ARG A 560 15.83 -7.45 7.88
N ARG A 561 14.88 -6.53 7.99
CA ARG A 561 15.14 -5.07 7.93
C ARG A 561 15.30 -4.47 9.33
N ALA A 562 14.79 -5.17 10.34
CA ALA A 562 14.92 -4.79 11.74
C ALA A 562 15.36 -6.00 12.58
N GLU A 563 15.87 -5.74 13.77
CA GLU A 563 16.14 -6.73 14.79
C GLU A 563 15.43 -6.34 16.08
N GLU A 564 15.38 -7.26 17.03
CA GLU A 564 14.86 -7.00 18.37
C GLU A 564 16.03 -6.79 19.32
N SER A 565 15.94 -5.75 20.16
CA SER A 565 16.87 -5.55 21.27
C SER A 565 16.12 -5.29 22.55
N SER A 566 16.38 -6.11 23.56
CA SER A 566 15.94 -5.87 24.94
C SER A 566 16.95 -5.06 25.75
N ILE A 567 18.13 -4.75 25.20
CA ILE A 567 19.21 -4.06 25.92
C ILE A 567 19.29 -2.59 25.49
N VAL A 568 19.29 -1.71 26.48
CA VAL A 568 19.43 -0.26 26.31
C VAL A 568 20.45 0.24 27.32
N ASP A 569 21.57 0.78 26.84
CA ASP A 569 22.65 1.32 27.69
C ASP A 569 23.10 0.32 28.79
N GLY A 570 23.23 -0.96 28.40
CA GLY A 570 23.63 -2.06 29.30
C GLY A 570 22.54 -2.55 30.27
N LYS A 571 21.31 -2.03 30.18
CA LYS A 571 20.17 -2.42 31.03
C LYS A 571 19.12 -3.17 30.22
N THR A 572 18.37 -4.04 30.88
CA THR A 572 17.29 -4.84 30.27
C THR A 572 15.97 -4.07 30.28
N LEU A 573 15.28 -4.03 29.16
CA LEU A 573 13.96 -3.43 29.03
C LEU A 573 12.90 -4.39 29.59
N VAL A 574 12.10 -3.92 30.55
CA VAL A 574 11.09 -4.73 31.23
C VAL A 574 9.72 -4.06 31.22
N ALA A 575 8.68 -4.88 31.10
CA ALA A 575 7.29 -4.47 31.26
C ALA A 575 6.98 -4.26 32.74
N VAL A 576 6.33 -3.15 33.06
CA VAL A 576 5.95 -2.83 34.45
C VAL A 576 4.50 -2.35 34.53
N MET A 577 3.90 -2.52 35.69
CA MET A 577 2.69 -1.82 36.11
C MET A 577 3.08 -0.65 37.02
N THR A 578 2.66 0.55 36.63
CA THR A 578 2.76 1.77 37.43
C THR A 578 1.37 2.25 37.84
N LYS A 579 1.30 3.33 38.63
CA LYS A 579 0.05 4.04 38.92
C LYS A 579 0.02 5.37 38.18
N ASP A 580 -1.13 5.77 37.65
CA ASP A 580 -1.36 7.13 37.14
C ASP A 580 -1.55 8.12 38.31
N ASP A 581 -1.70 9.42 38.01
CA ASP A 581 -1.88 10.48 39.02
C ASP A 581 -3.14 10.29 39.89
N LYS A 582 -4.06 9.44 39.44
CA LYS A 582 -5.29 9.08 40.15
C LYS A 582 -5.17 7.75 40.91
N GLY A 583 -3.96 7.16 40.94
CA GLY A 583 -3.66 5.90 41.62
C GLY A 583 -4.05 4.65 40.84
N ASN A 584 -4.53 4.76 39.60
CA ASN A 584 -4.96 3.60 38.83
C ASN A 584 -3.77 2.85 38.22
N ALA A 585 -3.84 1.53 38.23
CA ALA A 585 -2.86 0.68 37.57
C ALA A 585 -2.81 0.98 36.05
N MET A 586 -1.59 0.98 35.52
CA MET A 586 -1.31 1.42 34.17
C MET A 586 -0.05 0.72 33.63
N ARG A 587 -0.11 0.20 32.40
CA ARG A 587 1.04 -0.45 31.76
C ARG A 587 2.12 0.57 31.39
N SER A 588 3.38 0.22 31.61
CA SER A 588 4.53 1.05 31.29
C SER A 588 5.78 0.21 30.99
N VAL A 589 6.89 0.87 30.68
CA VAL A 589 8.16 0.26 30.32
C VAL A 589 9.29 0.93 31.10
N MET A 590 10.19 0.13 31.66
CA MET A 590 11.36 0.59 32.42
C MET A 590 12.62 -0.17 32.01
N LEU A 591 13.77 0.34 32.45
CA LEU A 591 15.07 -0.32 32.34
C LEU A 591 15.44 -0.95 33.68
N LYS A 592 15.90 -2.19 33.67
CA LYS A 592 16.37 -2.95 34.84
C LYS A 592 17.87 -3.21 34.69
N ASP A 593 18.66 -2.82 35.69
CA ASP A 593 20.08 -3.15 35.72
C ASP A 593 20.36 -4.57 36.27
N GLY A 594 21.64 -4.93 36.37
CA GLY A 594 22.07 -6.22 36.90
C GLY A 594 21.77 -6.44 38.39
N GLU A 595 21.53 -5.37 39.15
CA GLU A 595 21.16 -5.40 40.57
C GLU A 595 19.63 -5.45 40.77
N GLY A 596 18.87 -5.34 39.69
CA GLY A 596 17.41 -5.34 39.69
C GLY A 596 16.76 -3.99 39.96
N LYS A 597 17.55 -2.91 39.96
CA LYS A 597 17.05 -1.54 40.13
C LYS A 597 16.39 -1.05 38.85
N LEU A 598 15.26 -0.38 39.01
CA LEU A 598 14.48 0.18 37.90
C LEU A 598 14.87 1.63 37.60
N PHE A 599 14.95 1.93 36.31
CA PHE A 599 15.23 3.25 35.75
C PHE A 599 14.17 3.61 34.72
N ASP A 600 13.82 4.89 34.69
CA ASP A 600 12.86 5.41 33.74
C ASP A 600 13.47 5.38 32.33
N VAL A 601 12.70 4.92 31.36
CA VAL A 601 13.20 4.72 29.98
C VAL A 601 13.52 6.05 29.30
N MET A 602 12.91 7.17 29.73
CA MET A 602 13.10 8.50 29.15
C MET A 602 14.28 9.23 29.76
N SER A 603 14.22 9.47 31.08
CA SER A 603 15.20 10.24 31.84
C SER A 603 16.47 9.43 32.15
N LYS A 604 16.41 8.10 32.04
CA LYS A 604 17.46 7.15 32.47
C LYS A 604 17.81 7.27 33.96
N LEU A 605 16.99 7.97 34.74
CA LEU A 605 17.19 8.14 36.18
C LEU A 605 16.53 6.99 36.95
N PRO A 606 17.06 6.65 38.13
CA PRO A 606 16.42 5.70 39.03
C PRO A 606 14.97 6.06 39.34
N VAL A 607 14.07 5.10 39.23
CA VAL A 607 12.66 5.27 39.62
C VAL A 607 12.55 5.12 41.14
N LYS A 608 11.96 6.12 41.79
CA LYS A 608 11.69 6.10 43.25
C LYS A 608 10.26 5.64 43.59
N ALA A 609 9.35 5.69 42.62
CA ALA A 609 7.95 5.33 42.81
C ALA A 609 7.75 3.80 42.81
N GLU A 610 6.66 3.34 43.43
CA GLU A 610 6.23 1.93 43.35
C GLU A 610 5.96 1.54 41.90
N ALA A 611 6.79 0.66 41.35
CA ALA A 611 6.60 0.04 40.06
C ALA A 611 6.77 -1.47 40.19
N ASN A 612 5.79 -2.23 39.72
CA ASN A 612 5.79 -3.68 39.81
C ASN A 612 6.15 -4.27 38.45
N ILE A 613 7.22 -5.06 38.38
CA ILE A 613 7.59 -5.76 37.14
C ILE A 613 6.51 -6.78 36.82
N ILE A 614 5.97 -6.74 35.60
CA ILE A 614 5.04 -7.74 35.10
C ILE A 614 5.81 -9.05 34.96
N LYS A 615 5.25 -10.15 35.49
CA LYS A 615 5.86 -11.47 35.43
C LYS A 615 5.19 -12.33 34.36
N ASN A 616 5.96 -13.21 33.73
CA ASN A 616 5.44 -14.30 32.92
C ASN A 616 4.81 -15.37 33.82
N ALA A 617 4.11 -16.34 33.21
CA ALA A 617 3.46 -17.44 33.95
C ALA A 617 4.44 -18.31 34.75
N ASP A 618 5.72 -18.36 34.35
CA ASP A 618 6.79 -19.08 35.05
C ASP A 618 7.45 -18.24 36.18
N GLY A 619 6.97 -17.03 36.44
CA GLY A 619 7.50 -16.11 37.45
C GLY A 619 8.71 -15.29 37.01
N SER A 620 9.22 -15.50 35.78
CA SER A 620 10.28 -14.68 35.21
C SER A 620 9.79 -13.26 34.86
N ASP A 621 10.69 -12.29 34.77
CA ASP A 621 10.33 -10.93 34.34
C ASP A 621 9.85 -10.93 32.89
N LYS A 622 8.77 -10.21 32.59
CA LYS A 622 8.33 -9.95 31.22
C LYS A 622 9.28 -8.94 30.57
N VAL A 623 10.32 -9.46 29.93
CA VAL A 623 11.29 -8.69 29.14
C VAL A 623 10.63 -8.24 27.85
N LEU A 624 10.90 -6.98 27.47
CA LEU A 624 10.43 -6.39 26.22
C LEU A 624 11.60 -6.18 25.27
N SER A 625 11.31 -6.17 23.97
CA SER A 625 12.28 -5.81 22.94
C SER A 625 11.78 -4.62 22.13
N ARG A 626 12.68 -3.67 21.84
CA ARG A 626 12.45 -2.62 20.84
C ARG A 626 12.96 -3.05 19.47
N LEU A 627 12.36 -2.50 18.41
CA LEU A 627 12.80 -2.71 17.04
C LEU A 627 14.01 -1.80 16.74
N VAL A 628 15.09 -2.40 16.25
CA VAL A 628 16.33 -1.73 15.85
C VAL A 628 16.61 -1.94 14.37
N ASP A 629 17.11 -0.93 13.67
CA ASP A 629 17.57 -1.10 12.29
C ASP A 629 18.83 -1.96 12.28
N LYS A 630 18.78 -3.05 11.52
CA LYS A 630 19.89 -4.01 11.44
C LYS A 630 21.20 -3.38 10.95
N ARG A 631 21.13 -2.31 10.15
CA ARG A 631 22.30 -1.74 9.47
C ARG A 631 23.19 -0.90 10.39
N ASP A 632 22.58 -0.21 11.35
CA ASP A 632 23.29 0.73 12.22
C ASP A 632 22.92 0.61 13.71
N GLY A 633 22.04 -0.34 14.07
CA GLY A 633 21.65 -0.61 15.46
C GLY A 633 20.76 0.47 16.09
N LYS A 634 20.37 1.51 15.35
CA LYS A 634 19.51 2.58 15.85
C LYS A 634 18.08 2.08 15.98
N PHE A 635 17.42 2.40 17.08
CA PHE A 635 16.03 1.99 17.28
C PHE A 635 15.05 2.94 16.59
N PHE A 636 13.86 2.43 16.27
CA PHE A 636 12.83 3.22 15.59
C PHE A 636 11.98 4.01 16.59
N VAL A 637 11.74 5.28 16.27
CA VAL A 637 10.79 6.19 16.94
C VAL A 637 9.75 6.71 15.95
N GLY A 638 8.75 7.46 16.42
CA GLY A 638 7.80 8.12 15.53
C GLY A 638 8.48 9.01 14.49
N ASP A 639 7.98 8.97 13.27
CA ASP A 639 8.33 9.87 12.16
C ASP A 639 7.45 11.13 12.17
N SER A 640 7.92 12.15 11.46
CA SER A 640 7.19 13.40 11.26
C SER A 640 6.28 13.25 10.05
N ASP A 641 5.05 12.82 10.32
CA ASP A 641 4.05 12.52 9.30
C ASP A 641 3.50 13.81 8.66
N PRO A 642 3.71 14.05 7.36
CA PRO A 642 3.06 15.17 6.69
C PRO A 642 1.57 14.87 6.52
N HIS A 643 0.73 15.82 6.89
CA HIS A 643 -0.70 15.78 6.61
C HIS A 643 -0.98 16.30 5.19
N ILE A 644 -0.47 17.50 4.88
CA ILE A 644 -0.54 18.15 3.56
C ILE A 644 0.86 18.66 3.19
N ILE A 645 1.30 18.43 1.95
CA ILE A 645 2.49 19.09 1.38
C ILE A 645 2.03 19.92 0.17
N ALA A 646 2.12 21.24 0.30
CA ALA A 646 1.66 22.19 -0.70
C ALA A 646 2.85 22.95 -1.31
N LEU A 647 3.37 22.42 -2.42
CA LEU A 647 4.50 23.00 -3.16
C LEU A 647 4.01 23.90 -4.31
N SER A 648 4.77 24.94 -4.62
CA SER A 648 4.48 25.95 -5.65
C SER A 648 4.36 25.33 -7.04
N GLU A 649 5.06 24.21 -7.24
CA GLU A 649 5.05 23.42 -8.47
C GLU A 649 4.01 22.30 -8.48
N ASN A 650 3.17 22.15 -7.45
CA ASN A 650 1.96 21.33 -7.54
C ASN A 650 0.97 22.08 -8.43
N SER A 651 1.25 22.15 -9.72
CA SER A 651 0.30 22.49 -10.77
C SER A 651 -0.76 21.39 -10.83
N VAL A 652 -2.00 21.80 -11.11
CA VAL A 652 -3.09 20.88 -11.45
C VAL A 652 -2.60 19.90 -12.53
N GLY A 653 -2.62 18.59 -12.28
CA GLY A 653 -2.24 17.56 -13.28
C GLY A 653 -0.76 17.14 -13.31
N LYS A 654 -0.17 16.79 -12.16
CA LYS A 654 1.09 16.02 -12.12
C LYS A 654 0.81 14.58 -11.68
N SER A 655 1.40 13.62 -12.38
CA SER A 655 1.23 12.18 -12.14
C SER A 655 1.69 11.77 -10.74
N LEU A 656 0.81 11.14 -9.97
CA LEU A 656 1.15 10.41 -8.75
C LEU A 656 1.96 9.15 -9.11
N SER A 657 2.79 8.67 -8.19
CA SER A 657 3.47 7.39 -8.33
C SER A 657 3.46 6.65 -7.00
N LEU A 658 3.32 5.33 -7.05
CA LEU A 658 3.51 4.48 -5.87
C LEU A 658 5.00 4.18 -5.73
N ASP A 659 5.64 4.77 -4.72
CA ASP A 659 7.03 4.53 -4.36
C ASP A 659 7.13 3.56 -3.17
N PRO A 660 7.98 2.52 -3.22
CA PRO A 660 8.08 1.52 -2.15
C PRO A 660 8.69 2.05 -0.84
N ILE A 661 9.27 3.25 -0.84
CA ILE A 661 9.91 3.90 0.30
C ILE A 661 9.03 5.04 0.82
N ASN A 662 8.54 5.90 -0.07
CA ASN A 662 7.80 7.12 0.27
C ASN A 662 6.28 6.99 0.15
N GLY A 663 5.76 5.85 -0.30
CA GLY A 663 4.33 5.61 -0.49
C GLY A 663 3.79 6.27 -1.75
N THR A 664 2.50 6.60 -1.76
CA THR A 664 1.87 7.33 -2.88
C THR A 664 2.30 8.79 -2.87
N VAL A 665 3.15 9.18 -3.82
CA VAL A 665 3.88 10.46 -3.81
C VAL A 665 3.90 11.10 -5.20
N THR A 666 3.86 12.43 -5.28
CA THR A 666 4.19 13.17 -6.50
C THR A 666 5.70 13.34 -6.65
N ARG A 667 6.19 13.56 -7.87
CA ARG A 667 7.62 13.85 -8.08
C ARG A 667 8.12 15.04 -7.25
N ALA A 668 7.32 16.10 -7.13
CA ALA A 668 7.70 17.29 -6.36
C ALA A 668 7.80 17.00 -4.86
N GLU A 669 6.86 16.22 -4.30
CA GLU A 669 6.94 15.74 -2.92
C GLU A 669 8.15 14.84 -2.70
N GLN A 670 8.46 13.93 -3.64
CA GLN A 670 9.64 13.07 -3.55
C GLN A 670 10.94 13.88 -3.57
N GLU A 671 11.03 14.88 -4.44
CA GLU A 671 12.17 15.81 -4.49
C GLU A 671 12.28 16.62 -3.19
N TYR A 672 11.16 17.08 -2.63
CA TYR A 672 11.11 17.77 -1.33
C TYR A 672 11.61 16.87 -0.18
N ILE A 673 11.08 15.65 -0.06
CA ILE A 673 11.47 14.68 0.97
C ILE A 673 12.96 14.32 0.83
N THR A 674 13.42 14.09 -0.40
CA THR A 674 14.83 13.76 -0.69
C THR A 674 15.75 14.92 -0.32
N LYS A 675 15.39 16.15 -0.71
CA LYS A 675 16.15 17.37 -0.38
C LYS A 675 16.28 17.53 1.13
N MET A 676 15.20 17.37 1.87
CA MET A 676 15.24 17.42 3.33
C MET A 676 16.13 16.33 3.92
N ALA A 677 15.99 15.08 3.47
CA ALA A 677 16.80 13.97 3.98
C ALA A 677 18.30 14.20 3.74
N LEU A 678 18.68 14.76 2.59
CA LEU A 678 20.06 15.13 2.29
C LEU A 678 20.55 16.28 3.18
N GLN A 679 19.72 17.31 3.40
CA GLN A 679 20.06 18.44 4.27
C GLN A 679 20.18 18.03 5.75
N SER A 680 19.28 17.19 6.26
CA SER A 680 19.38 16.60 7.60
C SER A 680 20.69 15.83 7.76
N LYS A 681 20.99 14.93 6.82
CA LYS A 681 22.24 14.16 6.86
C LYS A 681 23.49 15.03 6.78
N ALA A 682 23.48 16.08 5.96
CA ALA A 682 24.60 17.02 5.86
C ALA A 682 24.87 17.77 7.18
N GLN A 683 23.86 17.90 8.04
CA GLN A 683 23.98 18.48 9.38
C GLN A 683 24.16 17.42 10.49
N GLY A 684 24.36 16.14 10.12
CA GLY A 684 24.50 15.05 11.09
C GLY A 684 23.18 14.66 11.79
N LEU A 685 22.04 15.09 11.25
CA LEU A 685 20.71 14.81 11.78
C LEU A 685 20.05 13.63 11.04
N GLU A 686 19.20 12.91 11.76
CA GLU A 686 18.35 11.88 11.15
C GLU A 686 17.18 12.51 10.37
N PRO A 687 16.90 12.05 9.14
CA PRO A 687 15.71 12.48 8.42
C PRO A 687 14.44 12.11 9.20
N THR A 688 13.55 13.09 9.38
CA THR A 688 12.30 12.90 10.13
C THR A 688 11.07 12.74 9.25
N ILE A 689 11.08 13.28 8.03
CA ILE A 689 10.03 13.04 7.02
C ILE A 689 10.48 11.93 6.09
N LEU A 690 9.71 10.85 6.05
CA LEU A 690 10.06 9.65 5.28
C LEU A 690 9.03 9.28 4.20
N HIS A 691 7.88 9.93 4.17
CA HIS A 691 6.82 9.66 3.19
C HIS A 691 6.01 10.91 2.82
N ALA A 692 5.14 10.76 1.82
CA ALA A 692 4.29 11.83 1.33
C ALA A 692 3.16 12.23 2.30
N GLY A 693 2.41 13.27 1.94
CA GLY A 693 1.25 13.74 2.70
C GLY A 693 0.15 12.70 2.85
N GLN A 694 -0.41 12.57 4.05
CA GLN A 694 -1.51 11.66 4.36
C GLN A 694 -2.75 11.89 3.51
N VAL A 695 -2.96 13.11 2.99
CA VAL A 695 -4.03 13.40 2.01
C VAL A 695 -3.95 12.50 0.76
N ARG A 696 -2.84 11.79 0.56
CA ARG A 696 -2.61 10.79 -0.50
C ARG A 696 -2.79 9.33 -0.05
N TYR A 697 -3.03 9.08 1.24
CA TYR A 697 -3.10 7.75 1.83
C TYR A 697 -4.56 7.26 1.86
N VAL A 698 -4.85 6.18 1.11
CA VAL A 698 -6.22 5.92 0.65
C VAL A 698 -6.86 4.68 1.29
N ASP A 699 -6.06 3.80 1.90
CA ASP A 699 -6.56 2.54 2.47
C ASP A 699 -7.33 2.70 3.80
N HIS A 700 -7.18 3.84 4.49
CA HIS A 700 -7.82 4.06 5.79
C HIS A 700 -8.47 5.45 5.85
N LEU A 701 -9.67 5.52 6.42
CA LEU A 701 -10.20 6.75 6.99
C LEU A 701 -9.30 7.10 8.17
N LEU A 702 -8.43 8.09 7.97
CA LEU A 702 -7.66 8.66 9.04
C LEU A 702 -8.31 10.00 9.36
N ASP A 703 -8.86 10.11 10.56
CA ASP A 703 -9.41 11.36 11.08
C ASP A 703 -8.35 12.47 11.01
N VAL A 704 -8.82 13.70 10.90
CA VAL A 704 -7.94 14.87 11.04
C VAL A 704 -7.49 14.92 12.50
N ASP A 705 -6.18 14.99 12.71
CA ASP A 705 -5.66 15.15 14.07
C ASP A 705 -6.09 16.50 14.61
N LYS A 706 -6.56 16.55 15.86
CA LYS A 706 -7.00 17.79 16.50
C LYS A 706 -5.91 18.86 16.56
N GLU A 707 -4.67 18.41 16.76
CA GLU A 707 -3.50 19.26 16.89
C GLU A 707 -2.47 18.93 15.81
N MET A 708 -1.96 19.97 15.15
CA MET A 708 -1.00 19.90 14.06
C MET A 708 -0.11 21.15 14.09
N PHE A 709 0.90 21.19 13.23
CA PHE A 709 1.65 22.41 13.00
C PHE A 709 1.88 22.63 11.50
N VAL A 710 2.05 23.89 11.13
CA VAL A 710 2.36 24.30 9.77
C VAL A 710 3.78 24.83 9.74
N ILE A 711 4.54 24.42 8.73
CA ILE A 711 5.84 24.97 8.39
C ILE A 711 5.71 25.70 7.05
N GLU A 712 6.04 26.98 7.02
CA GLU A 712 6.03 27.79 5.80
C GLU A 712 7.11 28.88 5.90
N ASN A 713 7.94 29.03 4.87
CA ASN A 713 8.84 30.18 4.67
C ASN A 713 9.55 30.70 5.95
N GLY A 714 10.32 29.86 6.63
CA GLY A 714 11.08 30.25 7.84
C GLY A 714 10.24 30.47 9.12
N VAL A 715 8.93 30.21 9.08
CA VAL A 715 8.03 30.30 10.25
C VAL A 715 7.28 29.00 10.51
N MET A 716 6.78 28.88 11.74
CA MET A 716 5.86 27.84 12.17
C MET A 716 4.55 28.45 12.67
N ARG A 717 3.45 27.73 12.50
CA ARG A 717 2.17 28.00 13.17
C ARG A 717 1.67 26.73 13.84
N VAL A 718 0.98 26.88 14.98
CA VAL A 718 0.38 25.75 15.71
C VAL A 718 -1.13 25.74 15.49
N ILE A 719 -1.65 24.58 15.11
CA ILE A 719 -3.08 24.31 14.96
C ILE A 719 -3.51 23.54 16.22
N LYS A 720 -4.46 24.09 16.97
CA LYS A 720 -5.05 23.48 18.17
C LYS A 720 -6.46 22.93 17.97
N ASP A 721 -7.13 23.45 16.96
CA ASP A 721 -8.46 23.00 16.54
C ASP A 721 -8.45 22.84 15.02
N SER A 722 -8.21 21.61 14.58
CA SER A 722 -8.15 21.28 13.17
C SER A 722 -9.44 21.60 12.43
N ASP A 723 -10.61 21.52 13.06
CA ASP A 723 -11.86 21.69 12.31
C ASP A 723 -12.05 23.15 11.86
N THR A 724 -11.62 24.12 12.66
CA THR A 724 -11.79 25.55 12.32
C THR A 724 -10.52 26.19 11.80
N GLN A 725 -9.37 25.91 12.42
CA GLN A 725 -8.13 26.61 12.12
C GLN A 725 -7.45 26.07 10.86
N LEU A 726 -7.49 24.75 10.64
CA LEU A 726 -6.92 24.16 9.42
C LEU A 726 -7.73 24.59 8.18
N GLU A 727 -9.06 24.56 8.26
CA GLU A 727 -9.94 25.02 7.18
C GLU A 727 -9.67 26.48 6.82
N GLY A 728 -9.61 27.36 7.84
CA GLY A 728 -9.30 28.78 7.67
C GLY A 728 -7.91 29.02 7.08
N PHE A 729 -6.90 28.24 7.52
CA PHE A 729 -5.55 28.28 6.97
C PHE A 729 -5.54 27.92 5.48
N VAL A 730 -6.11 26.77 5.13
CA VAL A 730 -6.17 26.27 3.75
C VAL A 730 -6.95 27.25 2.87
N HIS A 731 -8.06 27.81 3.36
CA HIS A 731 -8.82 28.85 2.65
C HIS A 731 -7.97 30.10 2.37
N SER A 732 -7.26 30.63 3.37
CA SER A 732 -6.37 31.78 3.20
C SER A 732 -5.27 31.51 2.15
N ARG A 733 -4.69 30.32 2.14
CA ARG A 733 -3.67 29.94 1.16
C ARG A 733 -4.24 29.76 -0.26
N ARG A 734 -5.47 29.25 -0.38
CA ARG A 734 -6.20 29.16 -1.66
C ARG A 734 -6.49 30.53 -2.26
N LEU A 735 -6.92 31.50 -1.45
CA LEU A 735 -7.09 32.88 -1.90
C LEU A 735 -5.79 33.48 -2.43
N ASN A 736 -4.65 33.07 -1.88
CA ASN A 736 -3.31 33.45 -2.34
C ASN A 736 -2.81 32.63 -3.55
N GLY A 737 -3.65 31.78 -4.14
CA GLY A 737 -3.34 30.99 -5.33
C GLY A 737 -2.63 29.66 -5.06
N ASN A 738 -2.30 29.32 -3.81
CA ASN A 738 -1.80 27.99 -3.47
C ASN A 738 -2.96 27.05 -3.16
N VAL A 739 -3.41 26.35 -4.20
CA VAL A 739 -4.54 25.43 -4.08
C VAL A 739 -4.02 24.03 -3.76
N SER A 740 -3.97 23.69 -2.47
CA SER A 740 -3.57 22.37 -2.00
C SER A 740 -4.68 21.31 -2.13
N THR A 741 -4.27 20.05 -2.15
CA THR A 741 -5.18 18.91 -2.09
C THR A 741 -5.80 18.81 -0.69
N VAL A 742 -7.11 18.63 -0.64
CA VAL A 742 -7.90 18.35 0.57
C VAL A 742 -8.53 16.97 0.42
N ASP A 743 -8.59 16.19 1.49
CA ASP A 743 -9.24 14.88 1.46
C ASP A 743 -10.76 15.07 1.53
N PRO A 744 -11.53 14.64 0.52
CA PRO A 744 -12.99 14.78 0.53
C PRO A 744 -13.65 14.03 1.72
N ARG A 745 -12.96 13.06 2.34
CA ARG A 745 -13.46 12.31 3.50
C ARG A 745 -13.53 13.14 4.77
N TRP A 746 -12.85 14.30 4.84
CA TRP A 746 -12.93 15.21 5.99
C TRP A 746 -14.26 15.97 6.07
N LYS A 747 -15.10 15.90 5.02
CA LYS A 747 -16.45 16.49 5.00
C LYS A 747 -16.49 18.00 5.29
N TRP A 748 -15.45 18.72 4.89
CA TRP A 748 -15.42 20.20 4.95
C TRP A 748 -16.43 20.85 3.99
N GLY A 749 -16.87 20.12 2.96
CA GLY A 749 -17.85 20.61 1.99
C GLY A 749 -17.20 21.27 0.76
N GLN A 750 -17.95 22.12 0.06
CA GLN A 750 -17.48 22.83 -1.13
C GLN A 750 -16.79 24.14 -0.77
N TRP A 751 -15.68 24.44 -1.46
CA TRP A 751 -14.96 25.68 -1.25
C TRP A 751 -15.52 26.85 -2.09
N THR A 752 -15.62 28.03 -1.46
CA THR A 752 -15.93 29.32 -2.10
C THR A 752 -14.90 30.40 -1.69
N PRO A 753 -14.60 31.38 -2.58
CA PRO A 753 -13.72 32.50 -2.24
C PRO A 753 -14.26 33.37 -1.09
N GLU A 754 -15.56 33.52 -0.95
CA GLU A 754 -16.19 34.44 0.01
C GLU A 754 -16.37 33.81 1.39
N GLY A 755 -16.62 32.50 1.42
CA GLY A 755 -17.09 31.80 2.62
C GLY A 755 -16.26 30.60 3.06
N GLY A 756 -15.17 30.26 2.36
CA GLY A 756 -14.35 29.11 2.71
C GLY A 756 -15.03 27.79 2.37
N PHE A 757 -14.81 26.76 3.19
CA PHE A 757 -15.43 25.46 3.02
C PHE A 757 -16.84 25.46 3.64
N GLN A 758 -17.85 25.07 2.85
CA GLN A 758 -19.27 25.13 3.22
C GLN A 758 -19.95 23.80 2.94
N LYS A 759 -20.68 23.26 3.93
CA LYS A 759 -21.35 21.95 3.88
C LYS A 759 -22.59 21.93 3.00
#